data_AF-A0A6P7HML4-F1
#
_entry.id   AF-A0A6P7HML4-F1
#
_cell.length_a   1.000
_cell.length_b   1.000
_cell.length_c   1.000
_cell.angle_alpha   90.00
_cell.angle_beta   90.00
_cell.angle_gamma   90.00
#
_symmetry.space_group_name_H-M   'P 1'
#
loop_
_entity.id
_entity.type
_entity.pdbx_description
1 polymer ?
#
loop_
_entity_poly.entity_id
_entity_poly.type
_entity_poly.pdbx_seq_one_letter_code
_entity_poly.pdbx_strand_id
1 'polypeptide(L)'
;MEDKRHQTRPKRVFVNDVNGYSSAHIAKFLSTYVAEDGEAEEEAAAGEAAFQVVGTVQSAKESAFLLEQYQSPSRDELLQYLLQCDVVVYNISESSSQQQFEEAKWALTALESEMENFKSRKMFILVSTVMTWALTTPKNPGDAMTDAEFRRRRPHRNFKNCYNLENLVLKLPRGKNSKLQGYVVAAGHQYGQGENLFHYFFKVSWLMKSPEVPIFGEGRNHIPTIHVHDLGGVIQNIIKQRPKSKYILAIDEACITLEDIVKRISYVLGPGKVHMLPAQEVITMKAFTPGELEYLGIDLSLEASQLKDLYDLRWTSETGMVENMEMIVQEYKEARQLLPVRILLVGPPAVGKTTVAEKLCQYYRTHHIKLQETIEEKITQLKEILNGPEHDSEEEAAAAQKQLESIKKSMEANEGRLDDHLLFHIVNDKLNSKACQNQGFVLDDFPDTYQQAKMIFSDKEPDNQDMDLMSKTPAYNKNIAPEHIFALHASDDFLTNRVKELPQSLAEKMRYTQEEFLCRLMRYRQLSSTGDTLLDYFDELEIHPEHIEVCVDDPEYTDIMKKITEMVGVPTNYGLSAEEQEKKARKRDKEQRQKLAAEASERKRRNEAALAEMAAQYKQWQKNVCEVRRQEAELLEAQSLPLRNYLMKYVIPSLTEAMLECCKIKPEDPVDFLAEYLLRSIQQG
;
A
#
# COMPACT_ATOMS: atom_id res chain seq x y z
N MET A 1 3.12 -67.93 9.28
CA MET A 1 4.02 -67.13 8.43
C MET A 1 3.40 -65.74 8.40
N GLU A 2 3.80 -64.90 9.34
CA GLU A 2 3.35 -63.51 9.44
C GLU A 2 4.36 -62.63 8.69
N ASP A 3 3.84 -61.88 7.72
CA ASP A 3 4.57 -60.83 7.00
C ASP A 3 4.98 -59.74 8.00
N LYS A 4 6.28 -59.71 8.31
CA LYS A 4 6.91 -58.59 9.00
C LYS A 4 6.92 -57.39 8.06
N ARG A 5 5.85 -56.58 8.10
CA ARG A 5 5.92 -55.17 7.68
C ARG A 5 7.03 -54.50 8.50
N HIS A 6 8.19 -54.29 7.90
CA HIS A 6 9.23 -53.46 8.50
C HIS A 6 8.71 -52.02 8.54
N GLN A 7 8.17 -51.61 9.69
CA GLN A 7 8.00 -50.18 10.02
C GLN A 7 9.38 -49.53 10.02
N THR A 8 9.78 -48.95 8.89
CA THR A 8 10.97 -48.10 8.80
C THR A 8 10.71 -46.83 9.59
N ARG A 9 11.52 -46.60 10.64
CA ARG A 9 11.51 -45.34 11.39
C ARG A 9 11.59 -44.15 10.42
N PRO A 10 10.76 -43.11 10.58
CA PRO A 10 10.85 -41.90 9.75
C PRO A 10 12.24 -41.27 9.90
N LYS A 11 12.89 -40.94 8.77
CA LYS A 11 14.23 -40.32 8.80
C LYS A 11 14.12 -38.92 9.40
N ARG A 12 15.08 -38.55 10.23
CA ARG A 12 15.17 -37.20 10.80
C ARG A 12 16.01 -36.30 9.90
N VAL A 13 15.45 -35.18 9.45
CA VAL A 13 16.07 -34.24 8.50
C VAL A 13 16.30 -32.90 9.18
N PHE A 14 17.54 -32.42 9.19
CA PHE A 14 17.89 -31.09 9.64
C PHE A 14 17.89 -30.11 8.47
N VAL A 15 17.29 -28.93 8.63
CA VAL A 15 17.34 -27.80 7.69
C VAL A 15 17.84 -26.55 8.44
N ASN A 16 18.86 -25.87 7.93
CA ASN A 16 19.34 -24.62 8.53
C ASN A 16 18.46 -23.43 8.16
N ASP A 17 18.36 -22.48 9.09
CA ASP A 17 17.75 -21.17 8.89
C ASP A 17 16.34 -21.22 8.27
N VAL A 18 15.42 -21.91 8.94
CA VAL A 18 14.05 -22.13 8.43
C VAL A 18 13.22 -20.84 8.36
N ASN A 19 13.74 -19.72 8.86
CA ASN A 19 13.14 -18.40 8.62
C ASN A 19 13.48 -17.84 7.22
N GLY A 20 14.50 -18.37 6.54
CA GLY A 20 14.83 -18.01 5.16
C GLY A 20 13.75 -18.50 4.18
N TYR A 21 13.55 -17.77 3.08
CA TYR A 21 12.49 -18.06 2.12
C TYR A 21 12.61 -19.48 1.57
N SER A 22 13.77 -19.86 1.03
CA SER A 22 13.95 -21.19 0.42
C SER A 22 13.92 -22.30 1.47
N SER A 23 14.59 -22.09 2.61
CA SER A 23 14.67 -23.07 3.69
C SER A 23 13.30 -23.37 4.33
N ALA A 24 12.44 -22.35 4.48
CA ALA A 24 11.07 -22.51 4.97
C ALA A 24 10.25 -23.43 4.07
N HIS A 25 10.26 -23.19 2.77
CA HIS A 25 9.50 -23.97 1.80
C HIS A 25 10.03 -25.39 1.63
N ILE A 26 11.36 -25.57 1.61
CA ILE A 26 11.98 -26.90 1.61
C ILE A 26 11.57 -27.69 2.87
N ALA A 27 11.64 -27.07 4.04
CA ALA A 27 11.25 -27.72 5.30
C ALA A 27 9.76 -28.09 5.31
N LYS A 28 8.89 -27.17 4.86
CA LYS A 28 7.45 -27.41 4.72
C LYS A 28 7.17 -28.59 3.78
N PHE A 29 7.78 -28.59 2.59
CA PHE A 29 7.60 -29.67 1.60
C PHE A 29 8.05 -31.03 2.14
N LEU A 30 9.19 -31.09 2.83
CA LEU A 30 9.69 -32.33 3.43
C LEU A 30 8.84 -32.83 4.60
N SER A 31 8.08 -31.95 5.26
CA SER A 31 7.17 -32.32 6.34
C SER A 31 5.85 -32.91 5.84
N THR A 32 5.34 -32.45 4.69
CA THR A 32 4.08 -32.88 4.09
C THR A 32 4.25 -34.20 3.32
N TYR A 33 3.38 -35.19 3.58
CA TYR A 33 3.37 -36.46 2.86
C TYR A 33 2.72 -36.28 1.49
N VAL A 34 3.51 -36.39 0.41
CA VAL A 34 2.97 -36.52 -0.96
C VAL A 34 2.99 -38.02 -1.30
N ALA A 35 1.81 -38.66 -1.29
CA ALA A 35 1.64 -40.06 -1.65
C ALA A 35 1.87 -40.26 -3.16
N GLU A 36 2.53 -41.36 -3.53
CA GLU A 36 2.79 -41.74 -4.93
C GLU A 36 1.49 -42.20 -5.66
N ASP A 37 0.38 -42.45 -4.95
CA ASP A 37 -0.87 -42.98 -5.53
C ASP A 37 -2.09 -42.04 -5.34
N GLY A 38 -2.35 -41.23 -6.36
CA GLY A 38 -3.64 -41.12 -7.06
C GLY A 38 -4.97 -40.65 -6.44
N GLU A 39 -5.25 -40.69 -5.13
CA GLU A 39 -6.61 -40.37 -4.65
C GLU A 39 -6.65 -39.58 -3.32
N ALA A 40 -7.47 -38.51 -3.34
CA ALA A 40 -7.95 -37.66 -2.25
C ALA A 40 -7.12 -36.40 -1.88
N GLU A 41 -7.52 -35.26 -2.47
CA GLU A 41 -7.24 -33.90 -1.95
C GLU A 41 -8.20 -33.47 -0.82
N GLU A 42 -9.10 -34.33 -0.32
CA GLU A 42 -10.10 -33.92 0.70
C GLU A 42 -9.95 -34.53 2.11
N GLU A 43 -8.90 -35.30 2.41
CA GLU A 43 -8.63 -35.78 3.79
C GLU A 43 -7.23 -35.41 4.29
N ALA A 44 -6.86 -34.12 4.18
CA ALA A 44 -5.65 -33.58 4.80
C ALA A 44 -5.83 -33.32 6.31
N ALA A 45 -6.19 -34.35 7.08
CA ALA A 45 -6.29 -34.25 8.54
C ALA A 45 -5.96 -35.54 9.31
N ALA A 46 -5.06 -36.41 8.84
CA ALA A 46 -4.43 -37.46 9.69
C ALA A 46 -3.30 -38.28 8.99
N GLY A 47 -2.48 -37.69 8.10
CA GLY A 47 -1.39 -38.42 7.44
C GLY A 47 -0.06 -38.35 8.22
N GLU A 48 0.59 -39.49 8.50
CA GLU A 48 1.94 -39.54 9.10
C GLU A 48 2.96 -38.75 8.25
N ALA A 49 3.71 -37.83 8.87
CA ALA A 49 4.70 -36.98 8.20
C ALA A 49 5.78 -37.81 7.46
N ALA A 50 6.10 -37.42 6.21
CA ALA A 50 7.09 -38.12 5.38
C ALA A 50 8.51 -38.14 5.99
N PHE A 51 8.89 -37.05 6.66
CA PHE A 51 10.15 -36.91 7.37
C PHE A 51 9.95 -36.16 8.70
N GLN A 52 10.78 -36.48 9.70
CA GLN A 52 10.85 -35.70 10.94
C GLN A 52 11.77 -34.51 10.72
N VAL A 53 11.21 -33.36 10.33
CA VAL A 53 11.97 -32.15 10.00
C VAL A 53 12.26 -31.34 11.27
N VAL A 54 13.53 -31.00 11.46
CA VAL A 54 14.02 -30.12 12.54
C VAL A 54 14.90 -29.04 11.94
N GLY A 55 15.03 -27.89 12.60
CA GLY A 55 15.85 -26.83 12.02
C GLY A 55 16.19 -25.69 12.96
N THR A 56 17.13 -24.86 12.52
CA THR A 56 17.49 -23.63 13.24
C THR A 56 16.61 -22.47 12.81
N VAL A 57 16.27 -21.61 13.77
CA VAL A 57 15.45 -20.42 13.56
C VAL A 57 16.14 -19.17 14.12
N GLN A 58 16.04 -18.05 13.40
CA GLN A 58 16.51 -16.74 13.83
C GLN A 58 15.47 -15.98 14.66
N SER A 59 14.18 -16.27 14.46
CA SER A 59 13.08 -15.62 15.19
C SER A 59 12.26 -16.63 15.99
N ALA A 60 11.67 -16.17 17.09
CA ALA A 60 10.87 -17.01 17.99
C ALA A 60 9.45 -17.33 17.47
N LYS A 61 9.15 -17.09 16.19
CA LYS A 61 7.85 -17.47 15.61
C LYS A 61 7.80 -18.98 15.43
N GLU A 62 6.91 -19.63 16.16
CA GLU A 62 6.69 -21.08 16.06
C GLU A 62 6.19 -21.47 14.67
N SER A 63 6.97 -22.30 13.98
CA SER A 63 6.56 -22.94 12.72
C SER A 63 5.86 -24.28 13.00
N ALA A 64 4.55 -24.35 12.74
CA ALA A 64 3.72 -25.53 13.04
C ALA A 64 4.16 -26.84 12.35
N PHE A 65 4.95 -26.74 11.26
CA PHE A 65 5.40 -27.88 10.45
C PHE A 65 6.75 -28.49 10.90
N LEU A 66 7.44 -27.89 11.88
CA LEU A 66 8.70 -28.41 12.40
C LEU A 66 8.47 -29.24 13.67
N LEU A 67 9.15 -30.39 13.77
CA LEU A 67 9.11 -31.24 14.97
C LEU A 67 9.84 -30.57 16.15
N GLU A 68 11.01 -29.99 15.88
CA GLU A 68 11.83 -29.26 16.86
C GLU A 68 12.48 -28.05 16.19
N GLN A 69 12.54 -26.94 16.93
CA GLN A 69 13.10 -25.68 16.49
C GLN A 69 14.23 -25.27 17.43
N TYR A 70 15.38 -24.92 16.87
CA TYR A 70 16.55 -24.52 17.65
C TYR A 70 16.85 -23.05 17.43
N GLN A 71 16.60 -22.23 18.45
CA GLN A 71 16.89 -20.81 18.40
C GLN A 71 18.35 -20.56 18.77
N SER A 72 19.14 -20.06 17.81
CA SER A 72 20.54 -19.66 18.00
C SER A 72 21.40 -20.63 18.82
N PRO A 73 21.48 -21.93 18.46
CA PRO A 73 22.24 -22.90 19.22
C PRO A 73 23.74 -22.59 19.21
N SER A 74 24.42 -22.91 20.31
CA SER A 74 25.89 -22.93 20.33
C SER A 74 26.43 -24.02 19.38
N ARG A 75 27.70 -23.92 18.99
CA ARG A 75 28.33 -24.93 18.11
C ARG A 75 28.26 -26.34 18.70
N ASP A 76 28.43 -26.48 20.01
CA ASP A 76 28.40 -27.80 20.66
C ASP A 76 26.99 -28.40 20.67
N GLU A 77 25.96 -27.57 20.95
CA GLU A 77 24.56 -27.99 20.87
C GLU A 77 24.16 -28.33 19.44
N LEU A 78 24.53 -27.49 18.47
CA LEU A 78 24.26 -27.71 17.06
C LEU A 78 24.87 -29.03 16.58
N LEU A 79 26.11 -29.34 16.97
CA LEU A 79 26.73 -30.62 16.64
C LEU A 79 25.93 -31.80 17.21
N GLN A 80 25.46 -31.71 18.45
CA GLN A 80 24.62 -32.76 19.04
C GLN A 80 23.32 -32.96 18.24
N TYR A 81 22.67 -31.89 17.80
CA TYR A 81 21.47 -31.97 16.97
C TYR A 81 21.76 -32.59 15.59
N LEU A 82 22.85 -32.17 14.94
CA LEU A 82 23.28 -32.74 13.66
C LEU A 82 23.59 -34.24 13.76
N LEU A 83 24.22 -34.68 14.87
CA LEU A 83 24.51 -36.09 15.14
C LEU A 83 23.24 -36.93 15.35
N GLN A 84 22.12 -36.33 15.75
CA GLN A 84 20.84 -37.02 15.88
C GLN A 84 20.09 -37.19 14.54
N CYS A 85 20.46 -36.41 13.51
CA CYS A 85 19.75 -36.40 12.23
C CYS A 85 20.35 -37.37 11.20
N ASP A 86 19.52 -38.00 10.37
CA ASP A 86 19.97 -38.90 9.29
C ASP A 86 20.41 -38.11 8.05
N VAL A 87 19.76 -36.97 7.80
CA VAL A 87 20.04 -36.06 6.70
C VAL A 87 20.25 -34.66 7.26
N VAL A 88 21.27 -33.98 6.75
CA VAL A 88 21.57 -32.58 7.06
C VAL A 88 21.51 -31.79 5.75
N VAL A 89 20.54 -30.89 5.63
CA VAL A 89 20.36 -29.97 4.51
C VAL A 89 20.87 -28.60 4.95
N TYR A 90 21.97 -28.16 4.34
CA TYR A 90 22.50 -26.81 4.51
C TYR A 90 22.24 -25.99 3.25
N ASN A 91 21.34 -25.03 3.34
CA ASN A 91 21.01 -24.06 2.33
C ASN A 91 21.84 -22.79 2.49
N ILE A 92 22.55 -22.43 1.42
CA ILE A 92 23.37 -21.23 1.27
C ILE A 92 23.05 -20.47 -0.02
N SER A 93 21.98 -20.86 -0.75
CA SER A 93 21.66 -20.29 -2.06
C SER A 93 21.25 -18.82 -1.99
N GLU A 94 20.67 -18.39 -0.86
CA GLU A 94 20.12 -17.04 -0.66
C GLU A 94 21.08 -16.11 0.09
N SER A 95 22.08 -16.67 0.76
CA SER A 95 22.86 -15.94 1.75
C SER A 95 24.19 -15.46 1.20
N SER A 96 24.40 -14.15 1.21
CA SER A 96 25.74 -13.56 1.02
C SER A 96 26.51 -13.43 2.33
N SER A 97 25.92 -13.90 3.45
CA SER A 97 26.50 -13.71 4.79
C SER A 97 27.69 -14.64 5.02
N GLN A 98 28.84 -14.06 5.38
CA GLN A 98 30.05 -14.84 5.67
C GLN A 98 29.83 -15.84 6.82
N GLN A 99 28.95 -15.50 7.76
CA GLN A 99 28.64 -16.34 8.91
C GLN A 99 28.02 -17.68 8.53
N GLN A 100 27.05 -17.70 7.61
CA GLN A 100 26.40 -18.94 7.20
C GLN A 100 27.35 -19.86 6.41
N PHE A 101 28.25 -19.29 5.60
CA PHE A 101 29.29 -20.07 4.93
C PHE A 101 30.28 -20.71 5.91
N GLU A 102 30.74 -19.97 6.91
CA GLU A 102 31.65 -20.52 7.93
C GLU A 102 30.95 -21.54 8.83
N GLU A 103 29.66 -21.36 9.13
CA GLU A 103 28.87 -22.35 9.86
C GLU A 103 28.69 -23.64 9.05
N ALA A 104 28.28 -23.56 7.78
CA ALA A 104 28.10 -24.73 6.93
C ALA A 104 29.42 -25.50 6.73
N LYS A 105 30.53 -24.77 6.56
CA LYS A 105 31.88 -25.34 6.50
C LYS A 105 32.25 -26.03 7.81
N TRP A 106 32.04 -25.37 8.94
CA TRP A 106 32.28 -25.95 10.26
C TRP A 106 31.45 -27.21 10.48
N ALA A 107 30.14 -27.17 10.19
CA ALA A 107 29.22 -28.29 10.35
C ALA A 107 29.67 -29.51 9.53
N LEU A 108 30.08 -29.29 8.29
CA LEU A 108 30.64 -30.33 7.43
C LEU A 108 31.92 -30.95 8.04
N THR A 109 32.87 -30.12 8.47
CA THR A 109 34.14 -30.61 9.06
C THR A 109 33.93 -31.31 10.40
N ALA A 110 32.97 -30.86 11.21
CA ALA A 110 32.64 -31.48 12.48
C ALA A 110 31.98 -32.85 12.26
N LEU A 111 31.07 -32.96 11.29
CA LEU A 111 30.49 -34.24 10.89
C LEU A 111 31.53 -35.18 10.27
N GLU A 112 32.49 -34.67 9.49
CA GLU A 112 33.60 -35.48 8.95
C GLU A 112 34.48 -36.04 10.08
N SER A 113 34.78 -35.22 11.09
CA SER A 113 35.59 -35.62 12.25
C SER A 113 34.90 -36.71 13.10
N GLU A 114 33.58 -36.66 13.20
CA GLU A 114 32.76 -37.61 13.98
C GLU A 114 32.30 -38.84 13.17
N MET A 115 32.81 -39.03 11.95
CA MET A 115 32.37 -40.10 11.05
C MET A 115 32.44 -41.50 11.67
N GLU A 116 33.44 -41.78 12.50
CA GLU A 116 33.61 -43.08 13.14
C GLU A 116 32.48 -43.37 14.14
N ASN A 117 32.01 -42.34 14.83
CA ASN A 117 31.00 -42.37 15.89
C ASN A 117 29.56 -42.48 15.35
N PHE A 118 29.37 -42.46 14.03
CA PHE A 118 28.06 -42.57 13.42
C PHE A 118 27.46 -43.97 13.60
N LYS A 119 26.25 -44.00 14.17
CA LYS A 119 25.40 -45.19 14.33
C LYS A 119 24.82 -45.67 12.99
N SER A 120 24.53 -44.75 12.08
CA SER A 120 23.94 -44.98 10.76
C SER A 120 24.67 -44.16 9.69
N ARG A 121 24.47 -44.49 8.41
CA ARG A 121 25.00 -43.65 7.31
C ARG A 121 24.22 -42.34 7.26
N LYS A 122 24.93 -41.22 7.32
CA LYS A 122 24.38 -39.87 7.22
C LYS A 122 24.55 -39.29 5.82
N MET A 123 23.67 -38.37 5.47
CA MET A 123 23.73 -37.59 4.23
C MET A 123 23.87 -36.11 4.55
N PHE A 124 24.76 -35.43 3.83
CA PHE A 124 24.92 -33.99 3.86
C PHE A 124 24.57 -33.44 2.48
N ILE A 125 23.54 -32.61 2.39
CA ILE A 125 23.08 -31.96 1.16
C ILE A 125 23.36 -30.47 1.29
N LEU A 126 24.23 -29.94 0.43
CA LEU A 126 24.49 -28.52 0.31
C LEU A 126 23.61 -27.95 -0.81
N VAL A 127 22.66 -27.09 -0.48
CA VAL A 127 21.90 -26.31 -1.47
C VAL A 127 22.70 -25.03 -1.76
N SER A 128 23.30 -25.02 -2.95
CA SER A 128 24.15 -23.99 -3.52
C SER A 128 23.39 -23.19 -4.59
N THR A 129 24.08 -22.28 -5.28
CA THR A 129 23.55 -21.39 -6.31
C THR A 129 24.28 -21.54 -7.65
N VAL A 130 23.55 -21.34 -8.74
CA VAL A 130 24.11 -21.21 -10.11
C VAL A 130 25.11 -20.07 -10.27
N MET A 131 25.22 -19.13 -9.33
CA MET A 131 26.28 -18.10 -9.34
C MET A 131 27.71 -18.67 -9.30
N THR A 132 27.87 -19.95 -8.94
CA THR A 132 29.14 -20.67 -9.07
C THR A 132 29.55 -20.96 -10.52
N TRP A 133 28.65 -20.70 -11.47
CA TRP A 133 28.86 -20.80 -12.91
C TRP A 133 28.95 -19.45 -13.63
N ALA A 134 28.68 -18.33 -12.97
CA ALA A 134 28.46 -17.03 -13.61
C ALA A 134 29.55 -16.54 -14.59
N LEU A 135 30.81 -16.95 -14.43
CA LEU A 135 31.92 -16.56 -15.33
C LEU A 135 32.35 -17.70 -16.27
N THR A 136 31.53 -18.74 -16.39
CA THR A 136 31.81 -19.91 -17.22
C THR A 136 31.42 -19.61 -18.65
N THR A 137 32.36 -19.81 -19.58
CA THR A 137 32.07 -19.69 -21.01
C THR A 137 31.66 -21.05 -21.58
N PRO A 138 30.58 -21.11 -22.38
CA PRO A 138 30.18 -22.35 -23.04
C PRO A 138 31.27 -22.83 -24.01
N LYS A 139 31.22 -24.11 -24.39
CA LYS A 139 32.16 -24.69 -25.35
C LYS A 139 32.04 -24.05 -26.73
N ASN A 140 30.82 -23.85 -27.18
CA ASN A 140 30.50 -23.12 -28.39
C ASN A 140 29.58 -21.95 -28.04
N PRO A 141 29.70 -20.81 -28.74
CA PRO A 141 28.78 -19.69 -28.55
C PRO A 141 27.33 -20.13 -28.85
N GLY A 142 26.42 -19.93 -27.88
CA GLY A 142 25.00 -20.27 -28.02
C GLY A 142 24.59 -21.65 -27.50
N ASP A 143 25.55 -22.53 -27.14
CA ASP A 143 25.23 -23.83 -26.55
C ASP A 143 24.96 -23.71 -25.04
N ALA A 144 23.92 -24.40 -24.56
CA ALA A 144 23.65 -24.55 -23.14
C ALA A 144 24.71 -25.43 -22.46
N MET A 145 25.13 -25.05 -21.25
CA MET A 145 26.09 -25.83 -20.47
C MET A 145 25.37 -26.88 -19.62
N THR A 146 25.82 -28.12 -19.71
CA THR A 146 25.23 -29.24 -18.95
C THR A 146 25.92 -29.46 -17.61
N ASP A 147 25.20 -30.09 -16.69
CA ASP A 147 25.71 -30.49 -15.38
C ASP A 147 26.98 -31.38 -15.45
N ALA A 148 27.19 -32.14 -16.51
CA ALA A 148 28.40 -32.94 -16.74
C ALA A 148 29.67 -32.07 -16.82
N GLU A 149 29.53 -30.80 -17.20
CA GLU A 149 30.62 -29.85 -17.37
C GLU A 149 31.00 -29.11 -16.09
N PHE A 150 30.42 -29.49 -14.94
CA PHE A 150 30.59 -28.78 -13.66
C PHE A 150 32.03 -28.53 -13.25
N ARG A 151 32.99 -29.35 -13.71
CA ARG A 151 34.41 -29.20 -13.39
C ARG A 151 35.06 -27.99 -14.07
N ARG A 152 34.46 -27.46 -15.14
CA ARG A 152 34.93 -26.28 -15.88
C ARG A 152 34.36 -24.97 -15.34
N ARG A 153 33.41 -25.03 -14.40
CA ARG A 153 32.70 -23.86 -13.91
C ARG A 153 33.64 -22.82 -13.28
N ARG A 154 33.32 -21.55 -13.48
CA ARG A 154 34.02 -20.41 -12.91
C ARG A 154 33.03 -19.56 -12.11
N PRO A 155 33.24 -19.42 -10.79
CA PRO A 155 32.31 -18.68 -9.93
C PRO A 155 32.45 -17.18 -10.12
N HIS A 156 31.35 -16.46 -9.85
CA HIS A 156 31.41 -15.02 -9.65
C HIS A 156 32.37 -14.65 -8.50
N ARG A 157 32.91 -13.42 -8.52
CA ARG A 157 33.92 -12.96 -7.53
C ARG A 157 33.44 -13.09 -6.09
N ASN A 158 32.17 -12.79 -5.84
CA ASN A 158 31.57 -12.83 -4.51
C ASN A 158 31.20 -14.26 -4.06
N PHE A 159 31.17 -15.22 -4.99
CA PHE A 159 30.73 -16.60 -4.76
C PHE A 159 31.88 -17.61 -4.70
N LYS A 160 33.13 -17.14 -4.58
CA LYS A 160 34.31 -18.02 -4.42
C LYS A 160 34.22 -18.90 -3.18
N ASN A 161 33.70 -18.38 -2.07
CA ASN A 161 33.55 -19.15 -0.83
C ASN A 161 32.54 -20.28 -1.00
N CYS A 162 31.42 -20.00 -1.66
CA CYS A 162 30.42 -20.99 -2.04
C CYS A 162 31.06 -22.11 -2.89
N TYR A 163 31.77 -21.75 -3.96
CA TYR A 163 32.50 -22.71 -4.81
C TYR A 163 33.52 -23.57 -4.03
N ASN A 164 34.25 -22.97 -3.08
CA ASN A 164 35.21 -23.70 -2.25
C ASN A 164 34.52 -24.71 -1.33
N LEU A 165 33.37 -24.35 -0.77
CA LEU A 165 32.56 -25.22 0.08
C LEU A 165 31.95 -26.37 -0.73
N GLU A 166 31.44 -26.11 -1.94
CA GLU A 166 30.98 -27.18 -2.84
C GLU A 166 32.08 -28.21 -3.10
N ASN A 167 33.31 -27.75 -3.37
CA ASN A 167 34.45 -28.63 -3.59
C ASN A 167 34.83 -29.44 -2.34
N LEU A 168 34.63 -28.88 -1.14
CA LEU A 168 34.84 -29.59 0.12
C LEU A 168 33.84 -30.75 0.27
N VAL A 169 32.56 -30.50 0.01
CA VAL A 169 31.51 -31.53 0.02
C VAL A 169 31.79 -32.63 -1.01
N LEU A 170 32.22 -32.26 -2.23
CA LEU A 170 32.51 -33.21 -3.31
C LEU A 170 33.78 -34.06 -3.08
N LYS A 171 34.68 -33.61 -2.18
CA LYS A 171 35.90 -34.31 -1.78
C LYS A 171 35.68 -35.35 -0.69
N LEU A 172 34.50 -35.40 -0.07
CA LEU A 172 34.18 -36.39 0.96
C LEU A 172 34.48 -37.82 0.48
N PRO A 173 34.97 -38.69 1.38
CA PRO A 173 35.46 -40.03 1.02
C PRO A 173 34.39 -40.88 0.33
N ARG A 174 34.82 -41.57 -0.74
CA ARG A 174 33.95 -42.35 -1.62
C ARG A 174 34.01 -43.84 -1.28
N GLY A 175 32.88 -44.54 -1.42
CA GLY A 175 32.79 -46.00 -1.34
C GLY A 175 31.87 -46.53 -0.24
N LYS A 176 31.73 -47.86 -0.17
CA LYS A 176 30.83 -48.54 0.79
C LYS A 176 31.23 -48.32 2.26
N ASN A 177 32.47 -47.89 2.52
CA ASN A 177 33.00 -47.69 3.86
C ASN A 177 32.81 -46.26 4.37
N SER A 178 32.41 -45.31 3.52
CA SER A 178 32.10 -43.96 3.99
C SER A 178 30.73 -43.93 4.67
N LYS A 179 30.71 -43.50 5.94
CA LYS A 179 29.49 -43.30 6.72
C LYS A 179 28.84 -41.92 6.47
N LEU A 180 29.49 -41.03 5.72
CA LEU A 180 28.99 -39.70 5.36
C LEU A 180 28.97 -39.51 3.84
N GLN A 181 27.81 -39.20 3.27
CA GLN A 181 27.69 -38.90 1.83
C GLN A 181 27.34 -37.44 1.60
N GLY A 182 28.19 -36.73 0.84
CA GLY A 182 27.95 -35.37 0.40
C GLY A 182 27.24 -35.29 -0.95
N TYR A 183 26.27 -34.38 -1.06
CA TYR A 183 25.63 -33.96 -2.29
C TYR A 183 25.65 -32.43 -2.38
N VAL A 184 25.83 -31.92 -3.59
CA VAL A 184 25.74 -30.49 -3.91
C VAL A 184 24.60 -30.32 -4.90
N VAL A 185 23.63 -29.48 -4.54
CA VAL A 185 22.49 -29.10 -5.38
C VAL A 185 22.70 -27.64 -5.77
N ALA A 186 23.05 -27.37 -7.03
CA ALA A 186 23.18 -26.01 -7.53
C ALA A 186 21.81 -25.54 -8.03
N ALA A 187 21.11 -24.74 -7.22
CA ALA A 187 19.79 -24.24 -7.56
C ALA A 187 19.87 -23.00 -8.46
N GLY A 188 18.95 -22.93 -9.43
CA GLY A 188 18.61 -21.70 -10.14
C GLY A 188 18.04 -20.63 -9.20
N HIS A 189 17.73 -19.47 -9.75
CA HIS A 189 17.02 -18.42 -9.01
C HIS A 189 15.64 -18.92 -8.62
N GLN A 190 15.35 -18.85 -7.32
CA GLN A 190 14.18 -19.49 -6.74
C GLN A 190 12.96 -18.57 -6.81
N TYR A 191 11.82 -19.12 -7.23
CA TYR A 191 10.53 -18.42 -7.35
C TYR A 191 9.37 -19.27 -6.83
N GLY A 192 8.18 -18.66 -6.73
CA GLY A 192 6.95 -19.30 -6.23
C GLY A 192 6.61 -18.94 -4.79
N GLN A 193 5.36 -19.12 -4.37
CA GLN A 193 4.95 -19.05 -2.95
C GLN A 193 5.41 -17.76 -2.20
N GLY A 194 5.38 -16.58 -2.84
CA GLY A 194 5.57 -15.26 -2.18
C GLY A 194 6.82 -14.46 -2.59
N GLU A 195 7.33 -14.79 -3.77
CA GLU A 195 8.61 -14.57 -4.45
C GLU A 195 9.59 -13.54 -3.90
N ASN A 196 10.82 -14.07 -3.80
CA ASN A 196 12.07 -13.56 -3.26
C ASN A 196 12.74 -12.49 -4.14
N LEU A 197 13.67 -12.87 -5.03
CA LEU A 197 14.41 -11.92 -5.90
C LEU A 197 13.48 -11.12 -6.82
N PHE A 198 12.40 -11.74 -7.29
CA PHE A 198 11.45 -11.11 -8.20
C PHE A 198 10.38 -10.26 -7.50
N HIS A 199 10.37 -10.19 -6.16
CA HIS A 199 9.37 -9.47 -5.36
C HIS A 199 9.09 -8.06 -5.88
N TYR A 200 10.17 -7.35 -6.22
CA TYR A 200 10.09 -5.96 -6.68
C TYR A 200 9.18 -5.82 -7.91
N PHE A 201 9.34 -6.69 -8.91
CA PHE A 201 8.56 -6.62 -10.15
C PHE A 201 7.08 -6.92 -9.88
N PHE A 202 6.79 -7.92 -9.04
CA PHE A 202 5.43 -8.22 -8.63
C PHE A 202 4.80 -7.06 -7.84
N LYS A 203 5.54 -6.46 -6.91
CA LYS A 203 5.06 -5.33 -6.10
C LYS A 203 4.78 -4.08 -6.94
N VAL A 204 5.67 -3.73 -7.87
CA VAL A 204 5.46 -2.57 -8.75
C VAL A 204 4.28 -2.81 -9.69
N SER A 205 4.20 -4.03 -10.25
CA SER A 205 3.09 -4.45 -11.12
C SER A 205 1.76 -4.47 -10.37
N TRP A 206 1.72 -4.90 -9.11
CA TRP A 206 0.53 -4.87 -8.27
C TRP A 206 0.06 -3.44 -7.96
N LEU A 207 1.01 -2.56 -7.63
CA LEU A 207 0.70 -1.19 -7.23
C LEU A 207 0.25 -0.29 -8.39
N MET A 208 0.67 -0.58 -9.64
CA MET A 208 0.33 0.17 -10.85
C MET A 208 0.50 1.69 -10.74
N LYS A 209 1.51 2.15 -9.99
CA LYS A 209 1.79 3.59 -9.82
C LYS A 209 2.43 4.20 -11.06
N SER A 210 3.17 3.40 -11.80
CA SER A 210 3.80 3.77 -13.06
C SER A 210 3.05 3.09 -14.21
N PRO A 211 2.89 3.75 -15.37
CA PRO A 211 2.24 3.15 -16.53
C PRO A 211 3.05 1.99 -17.12
N GLU A 212 4.33 1.88 -16.79
CA GLU A 212 5.26 0.90 -17.35
C GLU A 212 6.13 0.29 -16.25
N VAL A 213 6.40 -1.01 -16.34
CA VAL A 213 7.27 -1.73 -15.40
C VAL A 213 8.72 -1.66 -15.88
N PRO A 214 9.68 -1.29 -15.02
CA PRO A 214 11.08 -1.16 -15.44
C PRO A 214 11.79 -2.50 -15.59
N ILE A 215 12.55 -2.66 -16.68
CA ILE A 215 13.51 -3.74 -16.94
C ILE A 215 14.91 -3.17 -16.73
N PHE A 216 15.78 -3.89 -16.01
CA PHE A 216 17.13 -3.42 -15.74
C PHE A 216 18.10 -3.80 -16.86
N GLY A 217 18.78 -2.79 -17.41
CA GLY A 217 19.66 -2.99 -18.56
C GLY A 217 18.88 -3.32 -19.83
N GLU A 218 19.46 -4.15 -20.69
CA GLU A 218 18.82 -4.60 -21.93
C GLU A 218 17.82 -5.75 -21.72
N GLY A 219 17.86 -6.44 -20.57
CA GLY A 219 16.98 -7.57 -20.26
C GLY A 219 17.21 -8.86 -21.06
N ARG A 220 18.18 -8.89 -21.98
CA ARG A 220 18.49 -10.04 -22.86
C ARG A 220 19.25 -11.19 -22.18
N ASN A 221 19.58 -11.02 -20.91
CA ASN A 221 20.34 -11.98 -20.15
C ASN A 221 19.46 -13.17 -19.73
N HIS A 222 19.99 -14.38 -19.86
CA HIS A 222 19.28 -15.60 -19.49
C HIS A 222 19.43 -15.89 -18.01
N ILE A 223 18.31 -16.09 -17.32
CA ILE A 223 18.26 -16.31 -15.87
C ILE A 223 17.75 -17.74 -15.62
N PRO A 224 18.62 -18.68 -15.21
CA PRO A 224 18.18 -20.03 -14.85
C PRO A 224 17.33 -19.97 -13.58
N THR A 225 16.11 -20.51 -13.63
CA THR A 225 15.15 -20.45 -12.51
C THR A 225 14.77 -21.83 -12.00
N ILE A 226 14.20 -21.90 -10.79
CA ILE A 226 13.54 -23.10 -10.28
C ILE A 226 12.43 -22.74 -9.30
N HIS A 227 11.28 -23.40 -9.41
CA HIS A 227 10.21 -23.23 -8.43
C HIS A 227 10.61 -23.82 -7.08
N VAL A 228 10.35 -23.11 -5.98
CA VAL A 228 10.82 -23.51 -4.64
C VAL A 228 10.23 -24.85 -4.17
N HIS A 229 9.00 -25.17 -4.61
CA HIS A 229 8.37 -26.47 -4.37
C HIS A 229 9.10 -27.60 -5.11
N ASP A 230 9.50 -27.37 -6.36
CA ASP A 230 10.20 -28.35 -7.18
C ASP A 230 11.62 -28.60 -6.64
N LEU A 231 12.28 -27.57 -6.10
CA LEU A 231 13.53 -27.73 -5.37
C LEU A 231 13.37 -28.65 -4.14
N GLY A 232 12.26 -28.50 -3.40
CA GLY A 232 11.89 -29.43 -2.32
C GLY A 232 11.74 -30.87 -2.82
N GLY A 233 11.09 -31.06 -3.97
CA GLY A 233 10.96 -32.33 -4.68
C GLY A 233 12.31 -32.96 -5.04
N VAL A 234 13.23 -32.18 -5.60
CA VAL A 234 14.60 -32.61 -5.92
C VAL A 234 15.33 -33.09 -4.67
N ILE A 235 15.26 -32.34 -3.56
CA ILE A 235 15.90 -32.73 -2.29
C ILE A 235 15.29 -34.01 -1.73
N GLN A 236 13.96 -34.13 -1.76
CA GLN A 236 13.26 -35.35 -1.32
C GLN A 236 13.73 -36.57 -2.10
N ASN A 237 13.85 -36.42 -3.43
CA ASN A 237 14.27 -37.49 -4.31
C ASN A 237 15.75 -37.88 -4.11
N ILE A 238 16.64 -36.94 -3.81
CA ILE A 238 18.03 -37.23 -3.42
C ILE A 238 18.06 -38.09 -2.14
N ILE A 239 17.22 -37.76 -1.14
CA ILE A 239 17.13 -38.47 0.13
C ILE A 239 16.62 -39.91 -0.05
N LYS A 240 15.65 -40.10 -0.95
CA LYS A 240 15.03 -41.41 -1.27
C LYS A 240 15.98 -42.27 -2.12
N GLN A 241 16.39 -41.77 -3.28
CA GLN A 241 17.02 -42.56 -4.34
C GLN A 241 18.55 -42.65 -4.26
N ARG A 242 19.20 -41.70 -3.58
CA ARG A 242 20.68 -41.67 -3.40
C ARG A 242 21.43 -41.78 -4.74
N PRO A 243 21.33 -40.76 -5.61
CA PRO A 243 21.91 -40.79 -6.94
C PRO A 243 23.43 -41.00 -6.92
N LYS A 244 23.96 -41.56 -8.01
CA LYS A 244 25.40 -41.79 -8.21
C LYS A 244 26.15 -40.46 -8.38
N SER A 245 25.58 -39.53 -9.14
CA SER A 245 26.11 -38.19 -9.28
C SER A 245 25.98 -37.44 -7.95
N LYS A 246 27.05 -36.75 -7.54
CA LYS A 246 27.08 -35.96 -6.30
C LYS A 246 26.87 -34.47 -6.53
N TYR A 247 26.92 -34.03 -7.78
CA TYR A 247 26.65 -32.66 -8.19
C TYR A 247 25.39 -32.67 -9.04
N ILE A 248 24.35 -31.98 -8.60
CA ILE A 248 23.04 -31.96 -9.23
C ILE A 248 22.72 -30.50 -9.52
N LEU A 249 22.42 -30.20 -10.78
CA LEU A 249 21.92 -28.90 -11.18
C LEU A 249 20.40 -28.92 -11.06
N ALA A 250 19.82 -27.96 -10.33
CA ALA A 250 18.39 -27.86 -10.09
C ALA A 250 17.83 -26.59 -10.72
N ILE A 251 17.35 -26.73 -11.95
CA ILE A 251 16.73 -25.69 -12.78
C ILE A 251 15.49 -26.26 -13.49
N ASP A 252 14.56 -25.40 -13.85
CA ASP A 252 13.46 -25.72 -14.76
C ASP A 252 13.96 -25.87 -16.21
N GLU A 253 13.09 -26.32 -17.12
CA GLU A 253 13.45 -26.51 -18.54
C GLU A 253 13.48 -25.20 -19.33
N ALA A 254 13.07 -24.09 -18.72
CA ALA A 254 12.89 -22.83 -19.40
C ALA A 254 14.20 -22.08 -19.58
N CYS A 255 14.50 -21.72 -20.83
CA CYS A 255 15.57 -20.78 -21.16
C CYS A 255 14.96 -19.40 -21.42
N ILE A 256 14.72 -18.65 -20.33
CA ILE A 256 13.98 -17.38 -20.36
C ILE A 256 14.89 -16.18 -20.08
N THR A 257 14.59 -15.07 -20.75
CA THR A 257 15.30 -13.80 -20.52
C THR A 257 14.65 -13.00 -19.38
N LEU A 258 15.40 -12.08 -18.77
CA LEU A 258 14.84 -11.14 -17.80
C LEU A 258 13.70 -10.31 -18.40
N GLU A 259 13.83 -9.91 -19.66
CA GLU A 259 12.79 -9.17 -20.40
C GLU A 259 11.49 -9.97 -20.48
N ASP A 260 11.55 -11.26 -20.84
CA ASP A 260 10.37 -12.12 -20.95
C ASP A 260 9.67 -12.31 -19.60
N ILE A 261 10.44 -12.52 -18.53
CA ILE A 261 9.92 -12.62 -17.16
C ILE A 261 9.16 -11.35 -16.79
N VAL A 262 9.79 -10.17 -16.95
CA VAL A 262 9.18 -8.90 -16.54
C VAL A 262 7.97 -8.53 -17.40
N LYS A 263 8.02 -8.81 -18.72
CA LYS A 263 6.88 -8.63 -19.62
C LYS A 263 5.70 -9.50 -19.19
N ARG A 264 5.94 -10.77 -18.88
CA ARG A 264 4.89 -11.69 -18.46
C ARG A 264 4.29 -11.29 -17.12
N ILE A 265 5.10 -10.86 -16.14
CA ILE A 265 4.61 -10.30 -14.87
C ILE A 265 3.75 -9.06 -15.13
N SER A 266 4.23 -8.12 -15.97
CA SER A 266 3.49 -6.90 -16.30
C SER A 266 2.16 -7.21 -16.99
N TYR A 267 2.11 -8.21 -17.88
CA TYR A 267 0.89 -8.63 -18.57
C TYR A 267 -0.14 -9.28 -17.63
N VAL A 268 0.28 -10.21 -16.77
CA VAL A 268 -0.63 -10.95 -15.90
C VAL A 268 -1.10 -10.10 -14.71
N LEU A 269 -0.17 -9.40 -14.06
CA LEU A 269 -0.41 -8.69 -12.80
C LEU A 269 -0.50 -7.18 -12.96
N GLY A 270 0.18 -6.59 -13.93
CA GLY A 270 0.42 -5.14 -14.02
C GLY A 270 -0.26 -4.44 -15.19
N PRO A 271 0.33 -3.33 -15.68
CA PRO A 271 -0.23 -2.51 -16.75
C PRO A 271 0.01 -3.06 -18.16
N GLY A 272 0.73 -4.18 -18.31
CA GLY A 272 1.07 -4.80 -19.60
C GLY A 272 2.22 -4.15 -20.36
N LYS A 273 2.65 -2.94 -19.98
CA LYS A 273 3.77 -2.23 -20.63
C LYS A 273 5.05 -2.29 -19.81
N VAL A 274 6.19 -2.23 -20.49
CA VAL A 274 7.53 -2.29 -19.90
C VAL A 274 8.45 -1.25 -20.53
N HIS A 275 9.45 -0.78 -19.77
CA HIS A 275 10.50 0.10 -20.30
C HIS A 275 11.88 -0.31 -19.79
N MET A 276 12.91 -0.05 -20.59
CA MET A 276 14.29 -0.33 -20.20
C MET A 276 14.84 0.82 -19.35
N LEU A 277 15.43 0.49 -18.20
CA LEU A 277 16.15 1.42 -17.34
C LEU A 277 17.67 1.20 -17.47
N PRO A 278 18.43 2.27 -17.75
CA PRO A 278 19.89 2.22 -17.75
C PRO A 278 20.45 1.83 -16.38
N ALA A 279 21.54 1.07 -16.36
CA ALA A 279 22.15 0.53 -15.13
C ALA A 279 22.49 1.60 -14.06
N GLN A 280 22.80 2.84 -14.48
CA GLN A 280 23.11 3.94 -13.56
C GLN A 280 21.88 4.40 -12.75
N GLU A 281 20.69 4.35 -13.35
CA GLU A 281 19.45 4.76 -12.71
C GLU A 281 18.96 3.69 -11.72
N VAL A 282 19.20 2.41 -12.03
CA VAL A 282 18.86 1.27 -11.16
C VAL A 282 19.51 1.39 -9.78
N ILE A 283 20.79 1.79 -9.74
CA ILE A 283 21.53 1.98 -8.47
C ILE A 283 20.93 3.12 -7.64
N THR A 284 20.46 4.18 -8.30
CA THR A 284 19.87 5.35 -7.63
C THR A 284 18.50 5.02 -7.03
N MET A 285 17.76 4.09 -7.63
CA MET A 285 16.43 3.68 -7.21
C MET A 285 16.39 2.98 -5.84
N LYS A 286 17.53 2.43 -5.37
CA LYS A 286 17.65 1.68 -4.09
C LYS A 286 16.63 0.54 -3.92
N ALA A 287 16.07 0.05 -5.03
CA ALA A 287 15.09 -1.04 -5.01
C ALA A 287 15.73 -2.40 -4.70
N PHE A 288 17.02 -2.55 -5.00
CA PHE A 288 17.80 -3.77 -4.81
C PHE A 288 19.09 -3.48 -4.07
N THR A 289 19.53 -4.46 -3.30
CA THR A 289 20.89 -4.51 -2.76
C THR A 289 21.90 -4.80 -3.88
N PRO A 290 23.17 -4.41 -3.72
CA PRO A 290 24.20 -4.70 -4.72
C PRO A 290 24.32 -6.20 -5.07
N GLY A 291 24.10 -7.10 -4.09
CA GLY A 291 24.12 -8.54 -4.33
C GLY A 291 22.94 -9.04 -5.18
N GLU A 292 21.75 -8.48 -5.00
CA GLU A 292 20.57 -8.82 -5.82
C GLU A 292 20.71 -8.36 -7.27
N LEU A 293 21.36 -7.20 -7.49
CA LEU A 293 21.69 -6.75 -8.84
C LEU A 293 22.67 -7.68 -9.57
N GLU A 294 23.61 -8.30 -8.83
CA GLU A 294 24.50 -9.31 -9.41
C GLU A 294 23.74 -10.58 -9.81
N TYR A 295 22.74 -11.00 -9.02
CA TYR A 295 21.87 -12.12 -9.36
C TYR A 295 21.04 -11.81 -10.62
N LEU A 296 20.48 -10.60 -10.74
CA LEU A 296 19.69 -10.19 -11.92
C LEU A 296 20.52 -9.95 -13.18
N GLY A 297 21.81 -9.62 -13.04
CA GLY A 297 22.73 -9.40 -14.16
C GLY A 297 23.39 -10.66 -14.71
N ILE A 298 22.99 -11.84 -14.23
CA ILE A 298 23.53 -13.11 -14.71
C ILE A 298 23.08 -13.40 -16.14
N ASP A 299 23.98 -13.90 -16.97
CA ASP A 299 23.66 -14.42 -18.31
C ASP A 299 24.19 -15.85 -18.42
N LEU A 300 23.33 -16.82 -18.13
CA LEU A 300 23.67 -18.25 -18.15
C LEU A 300 22.60 -19.06 -18.85
N SER A 301 23.01 -19.79 -19.88
CA SER A 301 22.22 -20.86 -20.48
C SER A 301 22.72 -22.21 -19.94
N LEU A 302 21.89 -22.86 -19.11
CA LEU A 302 22.21 -24.11 -18.43
C LEU A 302 21.16 -25.17 -18.77
N GLU A 303 21.55 -26.45 -18.76
CA GLU A 303 20.64 -27.57 -18.98
C GLU A 303 20.90 -28.68 -17.94
N ALA A 304 19.85 -29.07 -17.20
CA ALA A 304 19.92 -30.13 -16.20
C ALA A 304 19.62 -31.51 -16.79
N SER A 305 20.56 -32.04 -17.58
CA SER A 305 20.39 -33.35 -18.24
C SER A 305 20.22 -34.52 -17.27
N GLN A 306 20.85 -34.52 -16.08
CA GLN A 306 20.70 -35.62 -15.12
C GLN A 306 19.36 -35.59 -14.37
N LEU A 307 18.65 -34.45 -14.32
CA LEU A 307 17.36 -34.38 -13.65
C LEU A 307 16.28 -35.16 -14.41
N LYS A 308 16.27 -35.05 -15.75
CA LYS A 308 15.28 -35.70 -16.63
C LYS A 308 15.31 -37.23 -16.54
N ASP A 309 16.52 -37.80 -16.40
CA ASP A 309 16.72 -39.25 -16.47
C ASP A 309 16.58 -39.98 -15.12
N LEU A 310 16.68 -39.25 -13.99
CA LEU A 310 16.88 -39.87 -12.68
C LEU A 310 15.67 -39.79 -11.75
N TYR A 311 14.71 -38.89 -11.98
CA TYR A 311 13.70 -38.60 -10.96
C TYR A 311 12.27 -38.63 -11.50
N ASP A 312 11.42 -39.37 -10.78
CA ASP A 312 9.97 -39.25 -10.90
C ASP A 312 9.54 -38.00 -10.10
N LEU A 313 9.79 -36.83 -10.68
CA LEU A 313 9.41 -35.54 -10.11
C LEU A 313 8.00 -35.18 -10.59
N ARG A 314 7.10 -34.93 -9.64
CA ARG A 314 5.86 -34.19 -9.94
C ARG A 314 6.21 -32.72 -10.01
N TRP A 315 6.51 -32.25 -11.21
CA TRP A 315 6.84 -30.85 -11.45
C TRP A 315 5.62 -29.97 -11.24
N THR A 316 5.84 -28.86 -10.54
CA THR A 316 4.88 -27.76 -10.41
C THR A 316 5.04 -26.79 -11.57
N SER A 317 6.28 -26.55 -12.02
CA SER A 317 6.58 -25.60 -13.10
C SER A 317 7.72 -26.09 -13.98
N GLU A 318 7.55 -27.26 -14.62
CA GLU A 318 8.55 -27.85 -15.54
C GLU A 318 8.88 -26.91 -16.71
N THR A 319 7.83 -26.31 -17.29
CA THR A 319 7.90 -25.34 -18.40
C THR A 319 8.39 -23.96 -17.95
N GLY A 320 8.68 -23.78 -16.66
CA GLY A 320 9.25 -22.58 -16.05
C GLY A 320 8.25 -21.47 -15.71
N MET A 321 8.82 -20.32 -15.33
CA MET A 321 8.08 -19.22 -14.70
C MET A 321 7.08 -18.52 -15.65
N VAL A 322 7.42 -18.38 -16.93
CA VAL A 322 6.62 -17.57 -17.89
C VAL A 322 5.29 -18.23 -18.23
N GLU A 323 5.31 -19.54 -18.48
CA GLU A 323 4.11 -20.32 -18.82
C GLU A 323 3.19 -20.52 -17.60
N ASN A 324 3.77 -20.62 -16.40
CA ASN A 324 3.01 -20.85 -15.15
C ASN A 324 2.73 -19.55 -14.36
N MET A 325 2.85 -18.39 -14.99
CA MET A 325 2.78 -17.09 -14.29
C MET A 325 1.46 -16.86 -13.56
N GLU A 326 0.33 -17.28 -14.15
CA GLU A 326 -1.00 -17.13 -13.55
C GLU A 326 -1.10 -17.85 -12.20
N MET A 327 -0.62 -19.10 -12.12
CA MET A 327 -0.55 -19.86 -10.87
C MET A 327 0.36 -19.17 -9.85
N ILE A 328 1.55 -18.76 -10.26
CA ILE A 328 2.54 -18.10 -9.39
C ILE A 328 1.97 -16.79 -8.82
N VAL A 329 1.24 -16.02 -9.63
CA VAL A 329 0.56 -14.80 -9.18
C VAL A 329 -0.50 -15.11 -8.12
N GLN A 330 -1.22 -16.23 -8.21
CA GLN A 330 -2.16 -16.62 -7.15
C GLN A 330 -1.41 -17.03 -5.88
N GLU A 331 -0.37 -17.86 -5.99
CA GLU A 331 0.48 -18.21 -4.85
C GLU A 331 1.05 -16.97 -4.14
N TYR A 332 1.44 -15.95 -4.91
CA TYR A 332 1.90 -14.68 -4.37
C TYR A 332 0.83 -13.93 -3.59
N LYS A 333 -0.39 -13.86 -4.14
CA LYS A 333 -1.52 -13.21 -3.48
C LYS A 333 -1.85 -13.91 -2.17
N GLU A 334 -1.89 -15.23 -2.17
CA GLU A 334 -2.15 -16.05 -0.98
C GLU A 334 -1.05 -15.91 0.07
N ALA A 335 0.22 -16.08 -0.33
CA ALA A 335 1.37 -16.02 0.57
C ALA A 335 1.50 -14.67 1.28
N ARG A 336 1.06 -13.58 0.63
CA ARG A 336 1.10 -12.21 1.16
C ARG A 336 -0.25 -11.69 1.64
N GLN A 337 -1.30 -12.50 1.57
CA GLN A 337 -2.68 -12.14 1.91
C GLN A 337 -3.16 -10.90 1.17
N LEU A 338 -2.77 -10.74 -0.10
CA LEU A 338 -3.17 -9.63 -0.97
C LEU A 338 -4.56 -9.88 -1.55
N LEU A 339 -5.58 -9.67 -0.73
CA LEU A 339 -6.98 -9.86 -1.10
C LEU A 339 -7.63 -8.51 -1.48
N PRO A 340 -8.26 -8.40 -2.67
CA PRO A 340 -8.94 -7.17 -3.08
C PRO A 340 -10.19 -6.93 -2.23
N VAL A 341 -10.35 -5.71 -1.70
CA VAL A 341 -11.54 -5.33 -0.92
C VAL A 341 -12.58 -4.68 -1.84
N ARG A 342 -13.78 -5.25 -1.93
CA ARG A 342 -14.84 -4.80 -2.84
C ARG A 342 -16.07 -4.38 -2.07
N ILE A 343 -16.33 -3.06 -2.06
CA ILE A 343 -17.39 -2.46 -1.26
C ILE A 343 -18.38 -1.76 -2.19
N LEU A 344 -19.67 -1.89 -1.90
CA LEU A 344 -20.74 -1.08 -2.49
C LEU A 344 -21.35 -0.18 -1.42
N LEU A 345 -21.37 1.13 -1.68
CA LEU A 345 -22.01 2.12 -0.82
C LEU A 345 -23.29 2.66 -1.47
N VAL A 346 -24.41 2.53 -0.77
CA VAL A 346 -25.72 3.01 -1.21
C VAL A 346 -26.37 3.86 -0.13
N GLY A 347 -27.28 4.75 -0.51
CA GLY A 347 -27.98 5.62 0.45
C GLY A 347 -28.61 6.84 -0.22
N PRO A 348 -29.33 7.69 0.52
CA PRO A 348 -29.95 8.88 -0.05
C PRO A 348 -28.91 9.92 -0.49
N PRO A 349 -29.28 10.90 -1.34
CA PRO A 349 -28.40 12.02 -1.67
C PRO A 349 -28.03 12.83 -0.41
N ALA A 350 -26.84 13.46 -0.42
CA ALA A 350 -26.30 14.27 0.67
C ALA A 350 -25.95 13.56 2.00
N VAL A 351 -26.11 12.23 2.12
CA VAL A 351 -25.78 11.48 3.36
C VAL A 351 -24.28 11.35 3.63
N GLY A 352 -23.42 11.55 2.63
CA GLY A 352 -21.96 11.48 2.77
C GLY A 352 -21.26 10.31 2.09
N LYS A 353 -21.95 9.51 1.27
CA LYS A 353 -21.41 8.31 0.60
C LYS A 353 -20.07 8.56 -0.09
N THR A 354 -19.99 9.58 -0.95
CA THR A 354 -18.76 9.93 -1.66
C THR A 354 -17.60 10.25 -0.72
N THR A 355 -17.86 10.95 0.40
CA THR A 355 -16.83 11.23 1.41
C THR A 355 -16.37 9.98 2.16
N VAL A 356 -17.31 9.08 2.48
CA VAL A 356 -16.99 7.77 3.09
C VAL A 356 -16.22 6.90 2.09
N ALA A 357 -16.64 6.85 0.82
CA ALA A 357 -15.98 6.13 -0.26
C ALA A 357 -14.52 6.59 -0.43
N GLU A 358 -14.29 7.90 -0.51
CA GLU A 358 -12.94 8.47 -0.61
C GLU A 358 -12.05 8.07 0.57
N LYS A 359 -12.60 8.03 1.79
CA LYS A 359 -11.87 7.61 3.00
C LYS A 359 -11.59 6.11 3.00
N LEU A 360 -12.55 5.28 2.61
CA LEU A 360 -12.37 3.83 2.47
C LEU A 360 -11.32 3.51 1.41
N CYS A 361 -11.36 4.17 0.25
CA CYS A 361 -10.35 4.02 -0.79
C CYS A 361 -8.95 4.41 -0.30
N GLN A 362 -8.84 5.45 0.53
CA GLN A 362 -7.55 5.82 1.13
C GLN A 362 -7.05 4.81 2.18
N TYR A 363 -7.97 4.22 2.96
CA TYR A 363 -7.64 3.26 4.01
C TYR A 363 -7.28 1.89 3.45
N TYR A 364 -8.11 1.32 2.58
CA TYR A 364 -7.91 0.01 1.94
C TYR A 364 -7.03 0.06 0.69
N ARG A 365 -6.75 1.25 0.15
CA ARG A 365 -6.01 1.44 -1.12
C ARG A 365 -6.71 0.76 -2.28
N THR A 366 -8.01 1.00 -2.38
CA THR A 366 -8.89 0.51 -3.44
C THR A 366 -9.21 1.65 -4.40
N HIS A 367 -9.84 1.32 -5.53
CA HIS A 367 -10.25 2.31 -6.52
C HIS A 367 -11.63 2.87 -6.22
N HIS A 368 -11.77 4.20 -6.21
CA HIS A 368 -13.09 4.84 -6.10
C HIS A 368 -13.73 4.82 -7.48
N ILE A 369 -14.82 4.07 -7.63
CA ILE A 369 -15.54 3.97 -8.90
C ILE A 369 -16.79 4.83 -8.81
N LYS A 370 -16.74 5.99 -9.47
CA LYS A 370 -17.91 6.82 -9.76
C LYS A 370 -18.29 6.66 -11.22
N LEU A 371 -19.59 6.60 -11.49
CA LEU A 371 -20.11 6.35 -12.83
C LEU A 371 -19.63 7.41 -13.85
N GLN A 372 -19.74 8.70 -13.50
CA GLN A 372 -19.34 9.81 -14.38
C GLN A 372 -17.83 9.80 -14.69
N GLU A 373 -17.01 9.64 -13.65
CA GLU A 373 -15.55 9.56 -13.80
C GLU A 373 -15.14 8.35 -14.65
N THR A 374 -15.81 7.20 -14.47
CA THR A 374 -15.53 5.99 -15.26
C THR A 374 -15.85 6.17 -16.75
N ILE A 375 -16.94 6.87 -17.08
CA ILE A 375 -17.31 7.20 -18.47
C ILE A 375 -16.26 8.14 -19.08
N GLU A 376 -15.88 9.19 -18.35
CA GLU A 376 -14.87 10.17 -18.80
C GLU A 376 -13.49 9.52 -19.00
N GLU A 377 -13.09 8.63 -18.09
CA GLU A 377 -11.86 7.83 -18.21
C GLU A 377 -11.89 6.97 -19.47
N LYS A 378 -12.98 6.24 -19.73
CA LYS A 378 -13.11 5.39 -20.93
C LYS A 378 -13.05 6.23 -22.21
N ILE A 379 -13.72 7.39 -22.24
CA ILE A 379 -13.64 8.32 -23.38
C ILE A 379 -12.21 8.80 -23.60
N THR A 380 -11.47 9.07 -22.52
CA THR A 380 -10.08 9.52 -22.59
C THR A 380 -9.18 8.41 -23.12
N GLN A 381 -9.31 7.19 -22.61
CA GLN A 381 -8.59 6.00 -23.10
C GLN A 381 -8.84 5.76 -24.60
N LEU A 382 -10.10 5.83 -25.05
CA LEU A 382 -10.44 5.67 -26.47
C LEU A 382 -9.79 6.76 -27.33
N LYS A 383 -9.70 8.01 -26.84
CA LYS A 383 -8.98 9.09 -27.55
C LYS A 383 -7.48 8.89 -27.57
N GLU A 384 -6.90 8.36 -26.50
CA GLU A 384 -5.46 8.06 -26.44
C GLU A 384 -5.09 6.96 -27.44
N ILE A 385 -5.91 5.90 -27.56
CA ILE A 385 -5.73 4.83 -28.56
C ILE A 385 -5.78 5.41 -29.99
N LEU A 386 -6.66 6.38 -30.25
CA LEU A 386 -6.79 7.02 -31.56
C LEU A 386 -5.65 7.98 -31.90
N ASN A 387 -5.06 8.64 -30.90
CA ASN A 387 -4.01 9.65 -31.08
C ASN A 387 -2.59 9.11 -30.81
N GLY A 388 -2.45 7.85 -30.37
CA GLY A 388 -1.20 7.24 -29.97
C GLY A 388 -0.26 6.99 -31.16
N PRO A 389 1.07 7.19 -31.00
CA PRO A 389 2.05 6.94 -32.05
C PRO A 389 2.31 5.45 -32.33
N GLU A 390 1.84 4.55 -31.46
CA GLU A 390 1.86 3.09 -31.61
C GLU A 390 0.41 2.63 -31.86
N HIS A 391 -0.02 2.57 -33.12
CA HIS A 391 -1.21 1.79 -33.46
C HIS A 391 -0.81 0.31 -33.38
N ASP A 392 -1.18 -0.38 -32.30
CA ASP A 392 -0.94 -1.83 -32.15
C ASP A 392 -1.69 -2.64 -33.24
N SER A 393 -2.72 -2.07 -33.90
CA SER A 393 -3.32 -2.53 -35.17
C SER A 393 -4.29 -1.48 -35.74
N GLU A 394 -4.46 -1.38 -37.08
CA GLU A 394 -5.53 -0.56 -37.70
C GLU A 394 -6.94 -0.99 -37.23
N GLU A 395 -7.10 -2.25 -36.84
CA GLU A 395 -8.36 -2.80 -36.35
C GLU A 395 -8.75 -2.27 -34.97
N GLU A 396 -7.78 -2.10 -34.06
CA GLU A 396 -8.03 -1.56 -32.72
C GLU A 396 -8.42 -0.09 -32.76
N ALA A 397 -7.78 0.69 -33.64
CA ALA A 397 -8.15 2.08 -33.87
C ALA A 397 -9.58 2.19 -34.44
N ALA A 398 -9.96 1.33 -35.39
CA ALA A 398 -11.31 1.30 -35.94
C ALA A 398 -12.37 0.89 -34.89
N ALA A 399 -12.05 -0.10 -34.04
CA ALA A 399 -12.92 -0.51 -32.95
C ALA A 399 -13.11 0.60 -31.91
N ALA A 400 -12.03 1.27 -31.51
CA ALA A 400 -12.06 2.39 -30.57
C ALA A 400 -12.88 3.57 -31.12
N GLN A 401 -12.73 3.89 -32.41
CA GLN A 401 -13.52 4.93 -33.08
C GLN A 401 -15.02 4.60 -33.05
N LYS A 402 -15.40 3.38 -33.40
CA LYS A 402 -16.80 2.93 -33.41
C LYS A 402 -17.42 2.98 -32.00
N GLN A 403 -16.67 2.56 -30.98
CA GLN A 403 -17.14 2.64 -29.59
C GLN A 403 -17.32 4.09 -29.14
N LEU A 404 -16.38 4.98 -29.46
CA LEU A 404 -16.46 6.40 -29.12
C LEU A 404 -17.67 7.09 -29.78
N GLU A 405 -17.94 6.77 -31.04
CA GLU A 405 -19.13 7.27 -31.75
C GLU A 405 -20.43 6.75 -31.13
N SER A 406 -20.47 5.47 -30.73
CA SER A 406 -21.63 4.89 -30.04
C SER A 406 -21.92 5.59 -28.71
N ILE A 407 -20.88 5.87 -27.92
CA ILE A 407 -20.99 6.59 -26.64
C ILE A 407 -21.53 8.01 -26.89
N LYS A 408 -20.94 8.75 -27.83
CA LYS A 408 -21.37 10.12 -28.16
C LYS A 408 -22.84 10.16 -28.63
N LYS A 409 -23.22 9.25 -29.54
CA LYS A 409 -24.57 9.18 -30.09
C LYS A 409 -25.62 8.85 -29.02
N SER A 410 -25.30 7.93 -28.10
CA SER A 410 -26.18 7.60 -26.97
C SER A 410 -26.35 8.80 -26.02
N MET A 411 -25.25 9.49 -25.70
CA MET A 411 -25.29 10.71 -24.87
C MET A 411 -26.09 11.85 -25.52
N GLU A 412 -25.97 12.04 -26.84
CA GLU A 412 -26.75 13.04 -27.58
C GLU A 412 -28.25 12.71 -27.63
N ALA A 413 -28.60 11.42 -27.74
CA ALA A 413 -30.00 10.97 -27.81
C ALA A 413 -30.74 11.06 -26.47
N ASN A 414 -30.03 10.90 -25.35
CA ASN A 414 -30.63 10.74 -24.01
C ASN A 414 -30.29 11.90 -23.04
N GLU A 415 -30.19 13.13 -23.56
CA GLU A 415 -29.92 14.35 -22.76
C GLU A 415 -28.68 14.22 -21.84
N GLY A 416 -27.63 13.55 -22.33
CA GLY A 416 -26.37 13.33 -21.62
C GLY A 416 -26.31 12.07 -20.75
N ARG A 417 -27.32 11.19 -20.80
CA ARG A 417 -27.27 9.85 -20.17
C ARG A 417 -26.88 8.77 -21.17
N LEU A 418 -26.20 7.72 -20.71
CA LEU A 418 -25.89 6.57 -21.54
C LEU A 418 -26.99 5.51 -21.41
N ASP A 419 -27.22 4.76 -22.48
CA ASP A 419 -28.06 3.56 -22.45
C ASP A 419 -27.45 2.51 -21.50
N ASP A 420 -28.31 1.82 -20.74
CA ASP A 420 -27.89 0.85 -19.70
C ASP A 420 -26.98 -0.26 -20.24
N HIS A 421 -27.14 -0.67 -21.51
CA HIS A 421 -26.28 -1.68 -22.14
C HIS A 421 -24.83 -1.18 -22.35
N LEU A 422 -24.65 0.06 -22.81
CA LEU A 422 -23.32 0.66 -22.98
C LEU A 422 -22.71 0.96 -21.61
N LEU A 423 -23.53 1.40 -20.65
CA LEU A 423 -23.12 1.64 -19.28
C LEU A 423 -22.59 0.37 -18.62
N PHE A 424 -23.33 -0.72 -18.74
CA PHE A 424 -22.92 -2.05 -18.27
C PHE A 424 -21.56 -2.44 -18.85
N HIS A 425 -21.37 -2.31 -20.17
CA HIS A 425 -20.09 -2.63 -20.79
C HIS A 425 -18.93 -1.81 -20.22
N ILE A 426 -19.12 -0.50 -20.04
CA ILE A 426 -18.07 0.40 -19.52
C ILE A 426 -17.73 0.04 -18.07
N VAL A 427 -18.74 -0.19 -17.23
CA VAL A 427 -18.54 -0.55 -15.82
C VAL A 427 -17.92 -1.94 -15.71
N ASN A 428 -18.40 -2.91 -16.50
CA ASN A 428 -17.83 -4.25 -16.54
C ASN A 428 -16.36 -4.25 -16.97
N ASP A 429 -15.99 -3.46 -17.99
CA ASP A 429 -14.59 -3.27 -18.39
C ASP A 429 -13.76 -2.69 -17.25
N LYS A 430 -14.29 -1.70 -16.51
CA LYS A 430 -13.61 -1.09 -15.37
C LYS A 430 -13.42 -2.08 -14.23
N LEU A 431 -14.45 -2.85 -13.87
CA LEU A 431 -14.38 -3.84 -12.78
C LEU A 431 -13.46 -5.02 -13.13
N ASN A 432 -13.35 -5.39 -14.40
CA ASN A 432 -12.40 -6.40 -14.88
C ASN A 432 -10.99 -5.86 -15.13
N SER A 433 -10.75 -4.55 -14.96
CA SER A 433 -9.41 -3.97 -15.06
C SER A 433 -8.49 -4.55 -13.99
N LYS A 434 -7.20 -4.70 -14.31
CA LYS A 434 -6.16 -5.20 -13.36
C LYS A 434 -6.13 -4.40 -12.06
N ALA A 435 -6.36 -3.09 -12.16
CA ALA A 435 -6.47 -2.17 -11.04
C ALA A 435 -7.52 -2.60 -10.02
N CYS A 436 -8.74 -2.89 -10.49
CA CYS A 436 -9.87 -3.30 -9.65
C CYS A 436 -9.74 -4.76 -9.20
N GLN A 437 -9.24 -5.65 -10.06
CA GLN A 437 -9.02 -7.07 -9.74
C GLN A 437 -7.93 -7.29 -8.69
N ASN A 438 -6.87 -6.47 -8.69
CA ASN A 438 -5.80 -6.59 -7.71
C ASN A 438 -6.15 -5.88 -6.40
N GLN A 439 -6.50 -4.60 -6.46
CA GLN A 439 -6.60 -3.77 -5.27
C GLN A 439 -8.01 -3.70 -4.69
N GLY A 440 -9.02 -4.12 -5.46
CA GLY A 440 -10.41 -3.92 -5.12
C GLY A 440 -10.92 -2.51 -5.46
N PHE A 441 -12.16 -2.24 -5.09
CA PHE A 441 -12.87 -1.02 -5.44
C PHE A 441 -13.96 -0.66 -4.41
N VAL A 442 -14.35 0.61 -4.41
CA VAL A 442 -15.56 1.10 -3.74
C VAL A 442 -16.49 1.69 -4.81
N LEU A 443 -17.64 1.06 -5.01
CA LEU A 443 -18.72 1.57 -5.85
C LEU A 443 -19.50 2.63 -5.08
N ASP A 444 -19.58 3.83 -5.65
CA ASP A 444 -20.29 4.97 -5.06
C ASP A 444 -21.63 5.19 -5.78
N ASP A 445 -22.72 4.81 -5.10
CA ASP A 445 -24.10 5.12 -5.51
C ASP A 445 -24.45 4.58 -6.92
N PHE A 446 -23.92 3.40 -7.28
CA PHE A 446 -24.26 2.67 -8.50
C PHE A 446 -23.90 1.18 -8.34
N PRO A 447 -24.74 0.23 -8.80
CA PRO A 447 -26.03 0.37 -9.47
C PRO A 447 -27.17 0.90 -8.58
N ASP A 448 -28.29 1.34 -9.19
CA ASP A 448 -29.45 1.92 -8.48
C ASP A 448 -30.65 0.99 -8.41
N THR A 449 -30.71 -0.05 -9.26
CA THR A 449 -31.87 -0.94 -9.40
C THR A 449 -31.47 -2.41 -9.44
N TYR A 450 -32.42 -3.28 -9.07
CA TYR A 450 -32.28 -4.73 -9.19
C TYR A 450 -31.84 -5.16 -10.60
N GLN A 451 -32.46 -4.60 -11.64
CA GLN A 451 -32.15 -4.95 -13.04
C GLN A 451 -30.73 -4.55 -13.44
N GLN A 452 -30.26 -3.38 -13.01
CA GLN A 452 -28.89 -2.94 -13.28
C GLN A 452 -27.87 -3.83 -12.55
N ALA A 453 -28.11 -4.16 -11.28
CA ALA A 453 -27.25 -5.07 -10.53
C ALA A 453 -27.19 -6.45 -11.17
N LYS A 454 -28.35 -7.00 -11.59
CA LYS A 454 -28.43 -8.24 -12.35
C LYS A 454 -27.65 -8.18 -13.66
N MET A 455 -27.77 -7.08 -14.40
CA MET A 455 -27.01 -6.92 -15.65
C MET A 455 -25.51 -6.90 -15.41
N ILE A 456 -25.04 -6.28 -14.31
CA ILE A 456 -23.62 -6.11 -13.99
C ILE A 456 -23.00 -7.38 -13.41
N PHE A 457 -23.65 -8.02 -12.45
CA PHE A 457 -23.03 -9.04 -11.61
C PHE A 457 -23.47 -10.48 -11.92
N SER A 458 -24.55 -10.70 -12.69
CA SER A 458 -24.96 -12.05 -13.06
C SER A 458 -23.92 -12.72 -13.95
N ASP A 459 -23.63 -13.99 -13.69
CA ASP A 459 -22.71 -14.76 -14.52
C ASP A 459 -23.41 -15.14 -15.84
N LYS A 460 -22.80 -14.79 -16.97
CA LYS A 460 -23.32 -15.06 -18.31
C LYS A 460 -22.38 -15.93 -19.13
N GLU A 461 -21.54 -16.75 -18.50
CA GLU A 461 -20.86 -17.82 -19.25
C GLU A 461 -21.90 -18.89 -19.66
N PRO A 462 -22.19 -19.07 -20.96
CA PRO A 462 -23.24 -19.99 -21.41
C PRO A 462 -22.85 -21.48 -21.36
N ASP A 463 -21.62 -21.82 -20.99
CA ASP A 463 -21.04 -23.16 -21.22
C ASP A 463 -21.16 -24.13 -20.04
N ASN A 464 -21.62 -23.70 -18.87
CA ASN A 464 -21.83 -24.57 -17.70
C ASN A 464 -23.31 -24.95 -17.48
N GLN A 465 -24.05 -25.25 -18.55
CA GLN A 465 -25.46 -25.67 -18.44
C GLN A 465 -25.65 -27.09 -17.88
N ASP A 466 -24.59 -27.88 -17.70
CA ASP A 466 -24.72 -29.30 -17.37
C ASP A 466 -24.50 -29.68 -15.88
N MET A 467 -24.15 -28.75 -14.98
CA MET A 467 -23.80 -29.12 -13.59
C MET A 467 -24.60 -28.45 -12.46
N ASP A 468 -25.49 -27.48 -12.72
CA ASP A 468 -26.01 -26.60 -11.66
C ASP A 468 -27.47 -26.84 -11.22
N LEU A 469 -27.95 -28.09 -11.27
CA LEU A 469 -29.28 -28.45 -10.75
C LEU A 469 -29.32 -28.69 -9.23
N MET A 470 -28.21 -28.49 -8.49
CA MET A 470 -28.14 -28.74 -7.04
C MET A 470 -27.68 -27.58 -6.16
N SER A 471 -27.26 -26.43 -6.70
CA SER A 471 -26.98 -25.23 -5.92
C SER A 471 -28.24 -24.32 -5.87
N LYS A 472 -28.67 -23.91 -4.68
CA LYS A 472 -29.87 -23.06 -4.49
C LYS A 472 -29.58 -21.56 -4.67
N THR A 473 -28.32 -21.19 -4.78
CA THR A 473 -27.84 -19.80 -4.91
C THR A 473 -27.69 -19.42 -6.39
N PRO A 474 -28.18 -18.25 -6.82
CA PRO A 474 -27.99 -17.78 -8.20
C PRO A 474 -26.51 -17.65 -8.54
N ALA A 475 -26.09 -18.10 -9.72
CA ALA A 475 -24.71 -17.92 -10.19
C ALA A 475 -24.42 -16.43 -10.47
N TYR A 476 -23.36 -15.90 -9.86
CA TYR A 476 -22.90 -14.52 -10.03
C TYR A 476 -21.37 -14.48 -10.15
N ASN A 477 -20.86 -13.47 -10.83
CA ASN A 477 -19.43 -13.35 -11.09
C ASN A 477 -18.68 -12.91 -9.81
N LYS A 478 -18.03 -13.89 -9.17
CA LYS A 478 -17.25 -13.71 -7.94
C LYS A 478 -16.04 -12.82 -8.08
N ASN A 479 -15.61 -12.43 -9.30
CA ASN A 479 -14.47 -11.55 -9.53
C ASN A 479 -14.86 -10.06 -9.54
N ILE A 480 -16.11 -9.73 -9.83
CA ILE A 480 -16.59 -8.34 -9.92
C ILE A 480 -17.68 -8.00 -8.91
N ALA A 481 -18.32 -8.98 -8.28
CA ALA A 481 -19.34 -8.72 -7.27
C ALA A 481 -18.73 -8.11 -5.99
N PRO A 482 -19.38 -7.09 -5.39
CA PRO A 482 -19.02 -6.60 -4.06
C PRO A 482 -19.17 -7.68 -2.99
N GLU A 483 -18.25 -7.69 -2.02
CA GLU A 483 -18.31 -8.60 -0.86
C GLU A 483 -19.00 -7.95 0.35
N HIS A 484 -18.96 -6.62 0.41
CA HIS A 484 -19.56 -5.85 1.49
C HIS A 484 -20.46 -4.75 0.91
N ILE A 485 -21.73 -4.75 1.30
CA ILE A 485 -22.70 -3.73 0.92
C ILE A 485 -23.06 -2.93 2.17
N PHE A 486 -22.92 -1.60 2.13
CA PHE A 486 -23.36 -0.72 3.21
C PHE A 486 -24.42 0.25 2.70
N ALA A 487 -25.57 0.22 3.35
CA ALA A 487 -26.68 1.14 3.12
C ALA A 487 -26.70 2.21 4.22
N LEU A 488 -26.31 3.43 3.85
CA LEU A 488 -26.38 4.59 4.74
C LEU A 488 -27.80 5.14 4.77
N HIS A 489 -28.36 5.28 5.98
CA HIS A 489 -29.70 5.80 6.19
C HIS A 489 -29.66 7.13 6.96
N ALA A 490 -30.50 8.07 6.56
CA ALA A 490 -30.70 9.33 7.25
C ALA A 490 -32.14 9.82 7.06
N SER A 491 -32.63 10.66 7.97
CA SER A 491 -33.95 11.29 7.84
C SER A 491 -33.96 12.40 6.80
N ASP A 492 -35.10 12.64 6.17
CA ASP A 492 -35.24 13.70 5.16
C ASP A 492 -35.00 15.09 5.77
N ASP A 493 -35.39 15.31 7.03
CA ASP A 493 -35.13 16.55 7.76
C ASP A 493 -33.63 16.77 7.97
N PHE A 494 -32.90 15.73 8.36
CA PHE A 494 -31.45 15.79 8.55
C PHE A 494 -30.75 16.14 7.24
N LEU A 495 -31.07 15.46 6.15
CA LEU A 495 -30.46 15.70 4.84
C LEU A 495 -30.78 17.09 4.31
N THR A 496 -32.03 17.54 4.48
CA THR A 496 -32.48 18.87 4.05
C THR A 496 -31.76 19.98 4.82
N ASN A 497 -31.60 19.83 6.14
CA ASN A 497 -30.85 20.79 6.95
C ASN A 497 -29.37 20.82 6.56
N ARG A 498 -28.77 19.66 6.35
CA ARG A 498 -27.38 19.54 5.90
C ARG A 498 -27.15 20.25 4.57
N VAL A 499 -28.06 20.11 3.60
CA VAL A 499 -27.96 20.80 2.30
C VAL A 499 -28.12 22.32 2.45
N LYS A 500 -29.01 22.79 3.32
CA LYS A 500 -29.20 24.24 3.59
C LYS A 500 -27.96 24.89 4.21
N GLU A 501 -27.19 24.14 4.99
CA GLU A 501 -25.97 24.64 5.64
C GLU A 501 -24.76 24.70 4.69
N LEU A 502 -24.85 24.09 3.50
CA LEU A 502 -23.76 24.12 2.52
C LEU A 502 -23.58 25.51 1.90
N PRO A 503 -22.33 25.94 1.65
CA PRO A 503 -22.07 27.12 0.85
C PRO A 503 -22.71 27.01 -0.55
N GLN A 504 -23.31 28.10 -1.03
CA GLN A 504 -24.04 28.11 -2.30
C GLN A 504 -23.21 27.60 -3.49
N SER A 505 -21.92 27.95 -3.55
CA SER A 505 -20.99 27.48 -4.58
C SER A 505 -20.78 25.96 -4.59
N LEU A 506 -20.81 25.31 -3.41
CA LEU A 506 -20.66 23.87 -3.28
C LEU A 506 -21.98 23.15 -3.58
N ALA A 507 -23.11 23.73 -3.17
CA ALA A 507 -24.44 23.21 -3.48
C ALA A 507 -24.70 23.20 -5.00
N GLU A 508 -24.34 24.27 -5.72
CA GLU A 508 -24.44 24.33 -7.19
C GLU A 508 -23.55 23.28 -7.86
N LYS A 509 -22.30 23.12 -7.40
CA LYS A 509 -21.37 22.09 -7.94
C LYS A 509 -21.90 20.66 -7.76
N MET A 510 -22.50 20.37 -6.60
CA MET A 510 -23.02 19.04 -6.27
C MET A 510 -24.44 18.79 -6.80
N ARG A 511 -25.03 19.75 -7.53
CA ARG A 511 -26.43 19.73 -7.98
C ARG A 511 -27.41 19.51 -6.82
N TYR A 512 -27.17 20.23 -5.73
CA TYR A 512 -28.04 20.32 -4.55
C TYR A 512 -28.82 21.64 -4.52
N THR A 513 -29.23 22.12 -5.70
CA THR A 513 -30.27 23.15 -5.76
C THR A 513 -31.56 22.59 -5.14
N GLN A 514 -32.39 23.46 -4.58
CA GLN A 514 -33.56 23.04 -3.79
C GLN A 514 -34.48 22.09 -4.57
N GLU A 515 -34.68 22.33 -5.86
CA GLU A 515 -35.54 21.50 -6.71
C GLU A 515 -34.87 20.18 -7.11
N GLU A 516 -33.61 20.20 -7.52
CA GLU A 516 -32.89 18.99 -7.97
C GLU A 516 -32.64 18.02 -6.81
N PHE A 517 -32.29 18.53 -5.62
CA PHE A 517 -32.06 17.71 -4.44
C PHE A 517 -33.34 16.97 -4.01
N LEU A 518 -34.46 17.69 -3.91
CA LEU A 518 -35.74 17.10 -3.53
C LEU A 518 -36.19 16.05 -4.55
N CYS A 519 -36.06 16.32 -5.85
CA CYS A 519 -36.37 15.36 -6.91
C CYS A 519 -35.53 14.08 -6.79
N ARG A 520 -34.21 14.19 -6.52
CA ARG A 520 -33.32 13.05 -6.32
C ARG A 520 -33.67 12.25 -5.07
N LEU A 521 -33.98 12.95 -3.97
CA LEU A 521 -34.38 12.31 -2.71
C LEU A 521 -35.70 11.55 -2.87
N MET A 522 -36.70 12.17 -3.50
CA MET A 522 -37.99 11.52 -3.79
C MET A 522 -37.81 10.28 -4.67
N ARG A 523 -37.00 10.38 -5.74
CA ARG A 523 -36.69 9.24 -6.61
C ARG A 523 -36.03 8.10 -5.84
N TYR A 524 -35.06 8.41 -4.99
CA TYR A 524 -34.42 7.41 -4.13
C TYR A 524 -35.44 6.71 -3.23
N ARG A 525 -36.29 7.46 -2.51
CA ARG A 525 -37.31 6.90 -1.63
C ARG A 525 -38.33 6.03 -2.37
N GLN A 526 -38.70 6.40 -3.59
CA GLN A 526 -39.56 5.59 -4.45
C GLN A 526 -38.91 4.24 -4.78
N LEU A 527 -37.64 4.25 -5.20
CA LEU A 527 -36.87 3.04 -5.50
C LEU A 527 -36.61 2.17 -4.26
N SER A 528 -36.50 2.77 -3.07
CA SER A 528 -36.41 2.01 -1.81
C SER A 528 -37.75 1.42 -1.36
N SER A 529 -38.88 1.87 -1.93
CA SER A 529 -40.23 1.40 -1.58
C SER A 529 -40.80 0.36 -2.54
N THR A 530 -40.12 0.07 -3.65
CA THR A 530 -40.49 -1.00 -4.57
C THR A 530 -40.19 -2.37 -3.96
N GLY A 531 -40.92 -3.41 -4.35
CA GLY A 531 -40.74 -4.76 -3.81
C GLY A 531 -39.47 -5.49 -4.27
N ASP A 532 -38.86 -5.05 -5.38
CA ASP A 532 -37.61 -5.61 -5.93
C ASP A 532 -36.51 -4.53 -5.84
N THR A 533 -35.96 -4.31 -4.65
CA THR A 533 -34.90 -3.32 -4.44
C THR A 533 -33.53 -3.87 -4.85
N LEU A 534 -32.56 -2.96 -4.96
CA LEU A 534 -31.15 -3.32 -5.13
C LEU A 534 -30.63 -4.21 -3.99
N LEU A 535 -31.09 -3.96 -2.77
CA LEU A 535 -30.63 -4.70 -1.59
C LEU A 535 -31.15 -6.15 -1.63
N ASP A 536 -32.40 -6.32 -2.06
CA ASP A 536 -33.00 -7.65 -2.24
C ASP A 536 -32.21 -8.51 -3.23
N TYR A 537 -31.64 -7.91 -4.29
CA TYR A 537 -30.75 -8.63 -5.22
C TYR A 537 -29.54 -9.25 -4.52
N PHE A 538 -28.90 -8.51 -3.60
CA PHE A 538 -27.70 -9.02 -2.90
C PHE A 538 -28.07 -9.99 -1.78
N ASP A 539 -29.21 -9.80 -1.11
CA ASP A 539 -29.76 -10.78 -0.17
C ASP A 539 -30.05 -12.13 -0.86
N GLU A 540 -30.57 -12.11 -2.10
CA GLU A 540 -30.74 -13.33 -2.93
C GLU A 540 -29.41 -14.05 -3.24
N LEU A 541 -28.29 -13.32 -3.25
CA LEU A 541 -26.94 -13.86 -3.44
C LEU A 541 -26.25 -14.25 -2.12
N GLU A 542 -26.97 -14.24 -1.00
CA GLU A 542 -26.45 -14.44 0.37
C GLU A 542 -25.43 -13.39 0.83
N ILE A 543 -25.35 -12.24 0.14
CA ILE A 543 -24.51 -11.11 0.52
C ILE A 543 -25.39 -10.06 1.22
N HIS A 544 -25.48 -10.18 2.54
CA HIS A 544 -26.42 -9.40 3.35
C HIS A 544 -25.99 -7.93 3.46
N PRO A 545 -26.81 -6.95 3.03
CA PRO A 545 -26.52 -5.54 3.17
C PRO A 545 -26.55 -5.05 4.62
N GLU A 546 -25.53 -4.30 5.00
CA GLU A 546 -25.41 -3.73 6.34
C GLU A 546 -25.97 -2.31 6.41
N HIS A 547 -26.88 -2.07 7.35
CA HIS A 547 -27.59 -0.81 7.49
C HIS A 547 -26.95 0.08 8.55
N ILE A 548 -26.52 1.28 8.15
CA ILE A 548 -25.86 2.24 9.04
C ILE A 548 -26.67 3.54 9.10
N GLU A 549 -27.24 3.83 10.26
CA GLU A 549 -27.93 5.10 10.51
C GLU A 549 -26.93 6.25 10.75
N VAL A 550 -27.13 7.35 10.03
CA VAL A 550 -26.37 8.59 10.12
C VAL A 550 -27.24 9.64 10.83
N CYS A 551 -27.05 9.74 12.14
CA CYS A 551 -27.81 10.68 12.99
C CYS A 551 -27.03 11.94 13.35
N VAL A 552 -25.70 11.93 13.20
CA VAL A 552 -24.81 13.01 13.63
C VAL A 552 -24.04 13.51 12.42
N ASP A 553 -23.96 14.83 12.24
CA ASP A 553 -23.09 15.42 11.24
C ASP A 553 -21.64 15.47 11.73
N ASP A 554 -20.98 14.32 11.63
CA ASP A 554 -19.54 14.21 11.83
C ASP A 554 -18.81 14.43 10.49
N PRO A 555 -18.07 15.53 10.30
CA PRO A 555 -17.30 15.75 9.06
C PRO A 555 -16.21 14.67 8.84
N GLU A 556 -15.74 14.03 9.91
CA GLU A 556 -14.76 12.96 9.85
C GLU A 556 -15.37 11.57 9.64
N TYR A 557 -16.69 11.42 9.77
CA TYR A 557 -17.40 10.13 9.65
C TYR A 557 -16.71 9.01 10.43
N THR A 558 -16.10 9.31 11.57
CA THR A 558 -15.19 8.43 12.31
C THR A 558 -15.93 7.18 12.79
N ASP A 559 -17.16 7.33 13.27
CA ASP A 559 -17.98 6.21 13.76
C ASP A 559 -18.41 5.27 12.63
N ILE A 560 -18.78 5.82 11.47
CA ILE A 560 -19.14 5.02 10.28
C ILE A 560 -17.91 4.27 9.78
N MET A 561 -16.78 4.97 9.64
CA MET A 561 -15.52 4.36 9.24
C MET A 561 -15.14 3.23 10.20
N LYS A 562 -15.25 3.44 11.50
CA LYS A 562 -14.96 2.42 12.51
C LYS A 562 -15.84 1.19 12.33
N LYS A 563 -17.17 1.35 12.23
CA LYS A 563 -18.11 0.25 11.99
C LYS A 563 -17.77 -0.54 10.72
N ILE A 564 -17.52 0.16 9.62
CA ILE A 564 -17.15 -0.47 8.34
C ILE A 564 -15.82 -1.22 8.48
N THR A 565 -14.81 -0.63 9.13
CA THR A 565 -13.51 -1.29 9.31
C THR A 565 -13.55 -2.48 10.27
N GLU A 566 -14.45 -2.47 11.26
CA GLU A 566 -14.65 -3.62 12.15
C GLU A 566 -15.29 -4.81 11.41
N MET A 567 -16.17 -4.55 10.44
CA MET A 567 -16.84 -5.60 9.64
C MET A 567 -15.97 -6.12 8.50
N VAL A 568 -15.31 -5.23 7.76
CA VAL A 568 -14.46 -5.60 6.61
C VAL A 568 -13.10 -6.14 7.06
N GLY A 569 -12.59 -5.66 8.20
CA GLY A 569 -11.31 -6.09 8.76
C GLY A 569 -10.12 -5.19 8.38
N VAL A 570 -8.92 -5.69 8.64
CA VAL A 570 -7.68 -4.95 8.40
C VAL A 570 -7.30 -4.93 6.92
N PRO A 571 -6.74 -3.82 6.40
CA PRO A 571 -6.28 -3.75 5.02
C PRO A 571 -5.25 -4.82 4.68
N THR A 572 -5.56 -5.58 3.63
CA THR A 572 -4.79 -6.69 3.06
C THR A 572 -3.82 -6.25 1.95
N ASN A 573 -3.86 -4.97 1.54
CA ASN A 573 -2.98 -4.43 0.51
C ASN A 573 -1.64 -3.94 1.10
N TYR A 574 -0.63 -3.70 0.25
CA TYR A 574 0.65 -3.10 0.69
C TYR A 574 0.41 -1.80 1.44
N GLY A 575 1.07 -1.61 2.60
CA GLY A 575 1.05 -0.35 3.34
C GLY A 575 1.76 0.81 2.63
N LEU A 576 1.70 2.02 3.22
CA LEU A 576 2.39 3.21 2.69
C LEU A 576 3.89 2.94 2.50
N SER A 577 4.38 3.20 1.28
CA SER A 577 5.82 3.22 1.00
C SER A 577 6.48 4.25 1.92
N ALA A 578 7.72 4.02 2.35
CA ALA A 578 8.47 4.98 3.16
C ALA A 578 8.49 6.38 2.53
N GLU A 579 8.62 6.46 1.21
CA GLU A 579 8.59 7.73 0.46
C GLU A 579 7.20 8.39 0.49
N GLU A 580 6.12 7.60 0.45
CA GLU A 580 4.76 8.12 0.57
C GLU A 580 4.45 8.60 1.98
N GLN A 581 4.95 7.90 2.99
CA GLN A 581 4.83 8.31 4.39
C GLN A 581 5.52 9.66 4.59
N GLU A 582 6.72 9.83 4.05
CA GLU A 582 7.46 11.08 4.10
C GLU A 582 6.76 12.20 3.32
N LYS A 583 6.29 11.94 2.10
CA LYS A 583 5.51 12.91 1.30
C LYS A 583 4.23 13.33 2.01
N LYS A 584 3.47 12.38 2.60
CA LYS A 584 2.25 12.68 3.38
C LYS A 584 2.58 13.46 4.65
N ALA A 585 3.64 13.10 5.38
CA ALA A 585 4.10 13.85 6.54
C ALA A 585 4.46 15.30 6.15
N ARG A 586 5.22 15.47 5.06
CA ARG A 586 5.57 16.79 4.52
C ARG A 586 4.34 17.60 4.09
N LYS A 587 3.34 16.95 3.49
CA LYS A 587 2.07 17.60 3.10
C LYS A 587 1.28 18.04 4.34
N ARG A 588 1.12 17.16 5.34
CA ARG A 588 0.47 17.48 6.62
C ARG A 588 1.16 18.63 7.34
N ASP A 589 2.49 18.61 7.42
CA ASP A 589 3.27 19.69 8.01
C ASP A 589 3.06 21.02 7.26
N LYS A 590 2.99 20.98 5.93
CA LYS A 590 2.73 22.17 5.11
C LYS A 590 1.32 22.71 5.33
N GLU A 591 0.31 21.86 5.33
CA GLU A 591 -1.09 22.22 5.59
C GLU A 591 -1.26 22.80 7.00
N GLN A 592 -0.64 22.18 8.01
CA GLN A 592 -0.67 22.67 9.38
C GLN A 592 0.04 24.02 9.52
N ARG A 593 1.18 24.22 8.84
CA ARG A 593 1.85 25.53 8.76
C ARG A 593 0.99 26.58 8.07
N GLN A 594 0.29 26.23 6.99
CA GLN A 594 -0.62 27.14 6.29
C GLN A 594 -1.81 27.53 7.15
N LYS A 595 -2.42 26.58 7.87
CA LYS A 595 -3.52 26.83 8.80
C LYS A 595 -3.09 27.76 9.94
N LEU A 596 -1.96 27.47 10.58
CA LEU A 596 -1.40 28.34 11.63
C LEU A 596 -1.07 29.74 11.13
N ALA A 597 -0.54 29.87 9.90
CA ALA A 597 -0.27 31.16 9.29
C ALA A 597 -1.54 31.95 8.98
N ALA A 598 -2.59 31.28 8.48
CA ALA A 598 -3.90 31.89 8.24
C ALA A 598 -4.52 32.38 9.56
N GLU A 599 -4.57 31.55 10.59
CA GLU A 599 -5.06 31.91 11.94
C GLU A 599 -4.26 33.07 12.55
N ALA A 600 -2.93 33.07 12.41
CA ALA A 600 -2.08 34.17 12.87
C ALA A 600 -2.36 35.48 12.11
N SER A 601 -2.57 35.40 10.79
CA SER A 601 -2.90 36.56 9.96
C SER A 601 -4.27 37.15 10.34
N GLU A 602 -5.26 36.29 10.59
CA GLU A 602 -6.60 36.71 10.99
C GLU A 602 -6.59 37.32 12.40
N ARG A 603 -5.86 36.71 13.34
CA ARG A 603 -5.65 37.25 14.69
C ARG A 603 -4.96 38.60 14.65
N LYS A 604 -3.94 38.78 13.80
CA LYS A 604 -3.28 40.07 13.60
C LYS A 604 -4.27 41.12 13.08
N ARG A 605 -5.09 40.76 12.10
CA ARG A 605 -6.13 41.63 11.53
C ARG A 605 -7.18 42.05 12.57
N ARG A 606 -7.66 41.11 13.40
CA ARG A 606 -8.58 41.39 14.51
C ARG A 606 -7.95 42.31 15.55
N ASN A 607 -6.68 42.07 15.93
CA ASN A 607 -5.97 42.90 16.88
C ASN A 607 -5.75 44.33 16.35
N GLU A 608 -5.35 44.47 15.07
CA GLU A 608 -5.19 45.79 14.42
C GLU A 608 -6.51 46.56 14.34
N ALA A 609 -7.62 45.87 14.03
CA ALA A 609 -8.95 46.47 14.03
C ALA A 609 -9.36 46.96 15.43
N ALA A 610 -9.15 46.15 16.48
CA ALA A 610 -9.44 46.53 17.86
C ALA A 610 -8.59 47.71 18.34
N LEU A 611 -7.30 47.75 17.99
CA LEU A 611 -6.40 48.87 18.27
C LEU A 611 -6.85 50.15 17.55
N ALA A 612 -7.28 50.05 16.30
CA ALA A 612 -7.81 51.17 15.53
C ALA A 612 -9.10 51.73 16.13
N GLU A 613 -10.00 50.84 16.59
CA GLU A 613 -11.24 51.22 17.28
C GLU A 613 -10.95 51.94 18.60
N MET A 614 -10.07 51.38 19.44
CA MET A 614 -9.66 52.03 20.70
C MET A 614 -9.01 53.40 20.44
N ALA A 615 -8.15 53.52 19.42
CA ALA A 615 -7.53 54.79 19.06
C ALA A 615 -8.55 55.84 18.56
N ALA A 616 -9.57 55.41 17.83
CA ALA A 616 -10.66 56.28 17.39
C ALA A 616 -11.50 56.78 18.58
N GLN A 617 -11.87 55.88 19.51
CA GLN A 617 -12.58 56.23 20.75
C GLN A 617 -11.76 57.21 21.60
N TYR A 618 -10.46 56.97 21.75
CA TYR A 618 -9.56 57.86 22.49
C TYR A 618 -9.46 59.25 21.87
N LYS A 619 -9.33 59.34 20.53
CA LYS A 619 -9.34 60.63 19.82
C LYS A 619 -10.66 61.37 19.99
N GLN A 620 -11.78 60.67 19.93
CA GLN A 620 -13.11 61.25 20.17
C GLN A 620 -13.21 61.80 21.60
N TRP A 621 -12.77 61.03 22.59
CA TRP A 621 -12.74 61.46 23.98
C TRP A 621 -11.85 62.69 24.19
N GLN A 622 -10.66 62.73 23.59
CA GLN A 622 -9.78 63.90 23.66
C GLN A 622 -10.44 65.16 23.10
N LYS A 623 -11.15 65.06 21.96
CA LYS A 623 -11.90 66.19 21.40
C LYS A 623 -12.97 66.68 22.37
N ASN A 624 -13.76 65.77 22.93
CA ASN A 624 -14.81 66.11 23.88
C ASN A 624 -14.24 66.79 25.13
N VAL A 625 -13.13 66.29 25.68
CA VAL A 625 -12.44 66.91 26.84
C VAL A 625 -11.95 68.32 26.51
N CYS A 626 -11.37 68.52 25.32
CA CYS A 626 -10.96 69.86 24.87
C CYS A 626 -12.16 70.81 24.73
N GLU A 627 -13.28 70.34 24.19
CA GLU A 627 -14.51 71.13 24.09
C GLU A 627 -15.08 71.49 25.47
N VAL A 628 -15.12 70.55 26.41
CA VAL A 628 -15.56 70.81 27.78
C VAL A 628 -14.67 71.85 28.46
N ARG A 629 -13.34 71.71 28.36
CA ARG A 629 -12.40 72.71 28.92
C ARG A 629 -12.60 74.09 28.31
N ARG A 630 -12.87 74.18 27.01
CA ARG A 630 -13.19 75.44 26.34
C ARG A 630 -14.47 76.06 26.90
N GLN A 631 -15.53 75.25 27.03
CA GLN A 631 -16.81 75.69 27.62
C GLN A 631 -16.65 76.15 29.07
N GLU A 632 -15.86 75.44 29.88
CA GLU A 632 -15.54 75.83 31.26
C GLU A 632 -14.80 77.17 31.31
N ALA A 633 -13.80 77.37 30.45
CA ALA A 633 -13.06 78.62 30.37
C ALA A 633 -13.96 79.81 29.98
N GLU A 634 -14.82 79.62 28.97
CA GLU A 634 -15.81 80.63 28.55
C GLU A 634 -16.80 80.95 29.65
N LEU A 635 -17.27 79.94 30.39
CA LEU A 635 -18.17 80.13 31.53
C LEU A 635 -17.49 80.90 32.67
N LEU A 636 -16.25 80.53 33.02
CA LEU A 636 -15.46 81.22 34.05
C LEU A 636 -15.18 82.67 33.66
N GLU A 637 -14.88 82.94 32.40
CA GLU A 637 -14.70 84.30 31.89
C GLU A 637 -16.00 85.11 32.00
N ALA A 638 -17.14 84.52 31.61
CA ALA A 638 -18.47 85.11 31.76
C ALA A 638 -18.85 85.39 33.23
N GLN A 639 -18.49 84.51 34.16
CA GLN A 639 -18.70 84.73 35.60
C GLN A 639 -17.77 85.80 36.17
N SER A 640 -16.56 85.95 35.62
CA SER A 640 -15.60 86.96 36.04
C SER A 640 -15.94 88.37 35.52
N LEU A 641 -16.72 88.48 34.44
CA LEU A 641 -17.09 89.73 33.77
C LEU A 641 -17.80 90.74 34.71
N PRO A 642 -18.83 90.38 35.50
CA PRO A 642 -19.46 91.30 36.44
C PRO A 642 -18.49 91.84 37.49
N LEU A 643 -17.64 90.98 38.07
CA LEU A 643 -16.64 91.37 39.06
C LEU A 643 -15.57 92.28 38.43
N ARG A 644 -15.08 91.93 37.24
CA ARG A 644 -14.11 92.74 36.50
C ARG A 644 -14.67 94.10 36.11
N ASN A 645 -15.94 94.16 35.68
CA ASN A 645 -16.63 95.40 35.37
C ASN A 645 -16.85 96.25 36.63
N TYR A 646 -17.19 95.64 37.76
CA TYR A 646 -17.31 96.33 39.05
C TYR A 646 -15.97 96.92 39.49
N LEU A 647 -14.90 96.10 39.48
CA LEU A 647 -13.55 96.54 39.81
C LEU A 647 -13.11 97.69 38.89
N MET A 648 -13.27 97.55 37.57
CA MET A 648 -12.90 98.58 36.59
C MET A 648 -13.69 99.89 36.74
N LYS A 649 -14.95 99.83 37.17
CA LYS A 649 -15.82 101.01 37.28
C LYS A 649 -15.71 101.73 38.63
N TYR A 650 -15.56 100.99 39.73
CA TYR A 650 -15.67 101.54 41.08
C TYR A 650 -14.37 101.50 41.89
N VAL A 651 -13.49 100.53 41.64
CA VAL A 651 -12.28 100.34 42.47
C VAL A 651 -11.04 100.87 41.76
N ILE A 652 -10.85 100.52 40.49
CA ILE A 652 -9.68 100.90 39.70
C ILE A 652 -9.54 102.42 39.54
N PRO A 653 -10.58 103.22 39.27
CA PRO A 653 -10.41 104.68 39.13
C PRO A 653 -9.90 105.33 40.41
N SER A 654 -10.53 105.03 41.55
CA SER A 654 -10.12 105.55 42.87
C SER A 654 -8.74 105.05 43.30
N LEU A 655 -8.43 103.77 43.04
CA LEU A 655 -7.09 103.22 43.28
C LEU A 655 -6.04 103.86 42.37
N THR A 656 -6.36 104.11 41.11
CA THR A 656 -5.44 104.75 40.14
C THR A 656 -5.16 106.19 40.55
N GLU A 657 -6.17 106.95 41.00
CA GLU A 657 -6.02 108.31 41.51
C GLU A 657 -5.19 108.33 42.81
N ALA A 658 -5.48 107.41 43.74
CA ALA A 658 -4.71 107.26 44.97
C ALA A 658 -3.25 106.87 44.69
N MET A 659 -2.99 105.99 43.72
CA MET A 659 -1.64 105.60 43.27
C MET A 659 -0.91 106.75 42.58
N LEU A 660 -1.62 107.59 41.80
CA LEU A 660 -1.06 108.79 41.18
C LEU A 660 -0.67 109.82 42.24
N GLU A 661 -1.50 110.05 43.27
CA GLU A 661 -1.16 110.95 44.37
C GLU A 661 -0.05 110.40 45.27
N CYS A 662 -0.04 109.10 45.54
CA CYS A 662 1.06 108.44 46.25
C CYS A 662 2.39 108.61 45.49
N CYS A 663 2.38 108.49 44.16
CA CYS A 663 3.56 108.73 43.32
C CYS A 663 4.04 110.20 43.36
N LYS A 664 3.15 111.17 43.58
CA LYS A 664 3.51 112.60 43.68
C LYS A 664 4.12 112.95 45.03
N ILE A 665 3.53 112.45 46.12
CA ILE A 665 3.91 112.81 47.50
C ILE A 665 5.12 111.99 47.98
N LYS A 666 5.30 110.77 47.47
CA LYS A 666 6.36 109.82 47.88
C LYS A 666 6.49 109.70 49.41
N PRO A 667 5.43 109.24 50.10
CA PRO A 667 5.46 109.00 51.54
C PRO A 667 6.44 107.87 51.90
N GLU A 668 6.92 107.86 53.14
CA GLU A 668 7.84 106.82 53.64
C GLU A 668 7.22 105.41 53.64
N ASP A 669 5.90 105.30 53.84
CA ASP A 669 5.14 104.06 53.64
C ASP A 669 4.01 104.27 52.59
N PRO A 670 4.20 103.78 51.35
CA PRO A 670 3.20 103.94 50.29
C PRO A 670 1.95 103.07 50.47
N VAL A 671 2.04 101.96 51.21
CA VAL A 671 0.90 101.05 51.41
C VAL A 671 -0.07 101.64 52.43
N ASP A 672 0.45 102.12 53.56
CA ASP A 672 -0.36 102.79 54.59
C ASP A 672 -0.97 104.10 54.07
N PHE A 673 -0.20 104.86 53.26
CA PHE A 673 -0.72 106.07 52.63
C PHE A 673 -1.88 105.78 51.66
N LEU A 674 -1.76 104.75 50.82
CA LEU A 674 -2.83 104.33 49.92
C LEU A 674 -4.07 103.87 50.69
N ALA A 675 -3.90 103.13 51.79
CA ALA A 675 -5.00 102.67 52.64
C ALA A 675 -5.71 103.87 53.30
N GLU A 676 -4.98 104.82 53.88
CA GLU A 676 -5.57 106.03 54.46
C GLU A 676 -6.28 106.89 53.41
N TYR A 677 -5.67 107.07 52.23
CA TYR A 677 -6.23 107.87 51.15
C TYR A 677 -7.56 107.29 50.66
N LEU A 678 -7.60 105.97 50.45
CA LEU A 678 -8.83 105.28 50.04
C LEU A 678 -9.89 105.33 51.14
N LEU A 679 -9.52 105.13 52.41
CA LEU A 679 -10.46 105.25 53.55
C LEU A 679 -11.05 106.66 53.68
N ARG A 680 -10.26 107.71 53.44
CA ARG A 680 -10.75 109.10 53.44
C ARG A 680 -11.67 109.38 52.25
N SER A 681 -11.36 108.85 51.07
CA SER A 681 -12.18 109.03 49.87
C SER A 681 -13.56 108.37 49.98
N ILE A 682 -13.67 107.24 50.69
CA ILE A 682 -14.93 106.53 50.97
C ILE A 682 -15.79 107.27 52.02
N GLN A 683 -15.19 108.09 52.90
CA GLN A 683 -15.93 108.87 53.90
C GLN A 683 -16.52 110.18 53.36
N GLN A 684 -16.15 110.60 52.14
CA GLN A 684 -16.55 111.86 51.53
C GLN A 684 -17.42 111.73 50.26
N GLY A 685 -17.63 110.51 49.75
CA GLY A 685 -18.52 110.20 48.63
C GLY A 685 -19.53 109.13 49.01
#